data_AF-A0A1Y5ILI3-F1
#
_entry.id   AF-A0A1Y5ILI3-F1
#
_cell.length_a   1.000
_cell.length_b   1.000
_cell.length_c   1.000
_cell.angle_alpha   90.00
_cell.angle_beta   90.00
_cell.angle_gamma   90.00
#
_symmetry.space_group_name_H-M   'P 1'
#
loop_
_entity.id
_entity.type
_entity.pdbx_description
1 polymer ?
#
loop_
_entity_poly.entity_id
_entity_poly.type
_entity_poly.pdbx_seq_one_letter_code
_entity_poly.pdbx_strand_id
1 'polypeptide(L)'
;MSRSDASTSERLEGARGLGKVFSRCRCDAETWLALLASVERAPKESSAVLKTASPNARVGEGMRDWILSVGDALMRAAKGSEERTRELFGMIDERLDGGAGERVVGLTLLDAALGSEACSMTNDDIVLAVHKALTSVSTAPVENGFACASVGMRAVCAAARHLRVDDVRTLRTAWLEPRLNAQGFTWSDSDNVRSTLSLIEYLKIPRDERLGATTMSAFLMADLELVGYVDGEEFKRKVIHGAVDLDSADFQALDGSERSVGKTVAAAVIATQMNLMHALYVAPGLEVGADDLQVRVARESGRILCGKSIELLRIERENAAKRAENAQVKVEELTADVNSSTILGVLNHALTAESMKIEESERAEVVLWCCDKLSETFVSASDDSVRDTISSGCASALLRLAESSEEVAISEACMRCVLALMDLITVKDTLYDFVEVIALKTPSLDLLGIENKLEMDRRAAFVVAALNWTVSRVRATATISQAENTLALFKRLFELLSDSEQGTWLEHFTDVYAAAALWVGQIEKDVSVDTDRVLADAAAQNCVESFDDASTGEQLKKRPEWLKNLQIRARWLKEAFAVLDRDSTLCACFLTDLVAIVSKSVETWTHGSVDALKHANFWPYQSKNRFITPRIALGPGGVLAVSATTFELFVELLERLLESRGSPNDDEIETCMNEYIGLVFMLTRTVSASTAAGIAIKTPGGTSAGRVALGAARALFSVAKCLTQVNFAVRSSDAVSKTFDRDLIAQVKSLLAVSNEVEQSKTLDAAPGAHRRFFAASRAALVRAISLTEPDNEDIKFELDKIRKRHHSKRWTEKHAKVEKRVVRPSAAPFASREAQPDDFIDEDGVSILEAFEPSTDEETDSEDEENDDEAFVVRGMTDCEEYNRTGFTLAGAHTDGIANTALDIAKKSLELIDFSTHDATHPRLGVVDHVSCHELRGERDAGAALARNIGRGLGDQGVPVKLYGDAASDKVGLAEIRRRAGYFSGSKEGRWMGDGGLRELAFEYGPSEMSSKIGFGCVGAVPWVCNYNVPLTFAFDAGVDADERMRRALAFGRAAAKCVSERGGGLPSVQSMALPHGDRVEVACNLLDMDVTSTADVQRATESTVASINAWDYLGVGSTVRVDQGYVTNQTPESMLEAIAALERGN
;
A
#
# COMPACT_ATOMS: atom_id res chain seq x y z
N MET A 1 22.85 -25.69 -1.87
CA MET A 1 21.56 -25.01 -2.10
C MET A 1 21.01 -24.62 -0.74
N SER A 2 21.25 -23.37 -0.32
CA SER A 2 20.83 -22.81 0.97
C SER A 2 20.61 -21.31 0.76
N ARG A 3 19.38 -20.93 0.38
CA ARG A 3 18.89 -19.55 0.34
C ARG A 3 17.41 -19.61 0.71
N SER A 4 17.02 -18.89 1.76
CA SER A 4 15.67 -18.88 2.35
C SER A 4 14.81 -17.68 1.91
N ASP A 5 15.31 -16.84 0.99
CA ASP A 5 14.62 -15.64 0.50
C ASP A 5 13.93 -15.88 -0.85
N ALA A 6 13.17 -16.96 -0.96
CA ALA A 6 12.34 -17.19 -2.14
C ALA A 6 10.94 -16.64 -1.90
N SER A 7 10.57 -15.61 -2.67
CA SER A 7 9.18 -15.17 -2.83
C SER A 7 8.30 -16.37 -3.19
N THR A 8 7.02 -16.36 -2.88
CA THR A 8 6.18 -17.54 -3.12
C THR A 8 6.01 -17.85 -4.62
N SER A 9 6.29 -16.87 -5.50
CA SER A 9 6.51 -17.05 -6.93
C SER A 9 7.72 -17.96 -7.23
N GLU A 10 8.87 -17.74 -6.58
CA GLU A 10 10.06 -18.60 -6.69
C GLU A 10 9.87 -19.98 -6.04
N ARG A 11 9.01 -20.12 -5.03
CA ARG A 11 8.63 -21.43 -4.46
C ARG A 11 7.72 -22.22 -5.41
N LEU A 12 6.85 -21.54 -6.17
CA LEU A 12 5.99 -22.14 -7.20
C LEU A 12 6.75 -22.44 -8.50
N GLU A 13 7.69 -21.59 -8.93
CA GLU A 13 8.64 -21.93 -9.99
C GLU A 13 9.60 -23.04 -9.56
N GLY A 14 10.01 -23.05 -8.28
CA GLY A 14 10.72 -24.15 -7.65
C GLY A 14 9.90 -25.44 -7.65
N ALA A 15 8.59 -25.40 -7.34
CA ALA A 15 7.70 -26.56 -7.31
C ALA A 15 7.26 -27.06 -8.70
N ARG A 16 6.97 -26.15 -9.65
CA ARG A 16 6.72 -26.46 -11.06
C ARG A 16 8.01 -26.94 -11.76
N GLY A 17 9.15 -26.36 -11.37
CA GLY A 17 10.49 -26.83 -11.72
C GLY A 17 10.77 -28.22 -11.17
N LEU A 18 10.44 -28.49 -9.91
CA LEU A 18 10.53 -29.81 -9.27
C LEU A 18 9.61 -30.82 -9.97
N GLY A 19 8.36 -30.51 -10.27
CA GLY A 19 7.45 -31.40 -11.02
C GLY A 19 7.96 -31.73 -12.43
N LYS A 20 8.50 -30.75 -13.17
CA LYS A 20 9.14 -30.97 -14.48
C LYS A 20 10.45 -31.75 -14.37
N VAL A 21 11.26 -31.51 -13.33
CA VAL A 21 12.50 -32.26 -13.03
C VAL A 21 12.19 -33.72 -12.65
N PHE A 22 11.15 -33.97 -11.86
CA PHE A 22 10.78 -35.30 -11.37
C PHE A 22 10.04 -36.15 -12.41
N SER A 23 9.42 -35.55 -13.42
CA SER A 23 8.84 -36.28 -14.56
C SER A 23 9.89 -37.03 -15.40
N ARG A 24 11.18 -36.67 -15.29
CA ARG A 24 12.27 -37.18 -16.14
C ARG A 24 13.35 -37.99 -15.41
N CYS A 25 13.34 -38.06 -14.08
CA CYS A 25 14.40 -38.69 -13.28
C CYS A 25 13.92 -39.96 -12.56
N ARG A 26 14.77 -41.00 -12.49
CA ARG A 26 14.56 -42.13 -11.56
C ARG A 26 14.66 -41.57 -10.13
N CYS A 27 13.57 -41.63 -9.37
CA CYS A 27 13.50 -41.10 -8.00
C CYS A 27 14.43 -41.91 -7.06
N ASP A 28 15.56 -41.32 -6.69
CA ASP A 28 16.50 -41.87 -5.69
C ASP A 28 15.96 -41.71 -4.27
N ALA A 29 16.66 -42.27 -3.28
CA ALA A 29 16.21 -42.28 -1.89
C ALA A 29 16.18 -40.86 -1.27
N GLU A 30 17.08 -39.96 -1.67
CA GLU A 30 17.10 -38.58 -1.20
C GLU A 30 15.90 -37.78 -1.71
N THR A 31 15.53 -37.95 -2.97
CA THR A 31 14.34 -37.33 -3.56
C THR A 31 13.05 -37.79 -2.87
N TRP A 32 12.95 -39.08 -2.55
CA TRP A 32 11.82 -39.65 -1.82
C TRP A 32 11.65 -39.02 -0.43
N LEU A 33 12.74 -38.93 0.34
CA LEU A 33 12.74 -38.30 1.67
C LEU A 33 12.43 -36.81 1.60
N ALA A 34 12.90 -36.09 0.57
CA ALA A 34 12.59 -34.68 0.39
C ALA A 34 11.10 -34.43 0.11
N LEU A 35 10.44 -35.32 -0.65
CA LEU A 35 8.99 -35.26 -0.89
C LEU A 35 8.19 -35.55 0.38
N LEU A 36 8.58 -36.56 1.17
CA LEU A 36 7.93 -36.86 2.46
C LEU A 36 8.08 -35.71 3.47
N ALA A 37 9.29 -35.17 3.61
CA ALA A 37 9.56 -34.02 4.46
C ALA A 37 8.83 -32.74 4.00
N SER A 38 8.42 -32.68 2.73
CA SER A 38 7.58 -31.60 2.23
C SER A 38 6.16 -31.74 2.79
N VAL A 39 5.58 -32.94 2.76
CA VAL A 39 4.25 -33.21 3.33
C VAL A 39 4.17 -32.93 4.83
N GLU A 40 5.23 -33.21 5.59
CA GLU A 40 5.29 -32.90 7.04
C GLU A 40 5.23 -31.40 7.34
N ARG A 41 5.61 -30.56 6.39
CA ARG A 41 5.55 -29.09 6.47
C ARG A 41 4.20 -28.51 6.05
N ALA A 42 3.22 -29.34 5.67
CA ALA A 42 1.88 -28.89 5.35
C ALA A 42 1.18 -28.29 6.59
N PRO A 43 0.49 -27.14 6.47
CA PRO A 43 -0.14 -26.45 7.58
C PRO A 43 -1.31 -27.26 8.16
N LYS A 44 -1.47 -27.22 9.48
CA LYS A 44 -2.45 -28.02 10.23
C LYS A 44 -3.57 -27.20 10.88
N GLU A 45 -3.57 -25.89 10.69
CA GLU A 45 -4.52 -24.95 11.31
C GLU A 45 -5.82 -24.82 10.51
N SER A 46 -6.96 -24.64 11.21
CA SER A 46 -8.31 -24.65 10.61
C SER A 46 -8.51 -23.66 9.44
N SER A 47 -7.85 -22.49 9.46
CA SER A 47 -7.98 -21.48 8.38
C SER A 47 -7.27 -21.92 7.09
N ALA A 48 -6.09 -22.55 7.18
CA ALA A 48 -5.37 -23.10 6.04
C ALA A 48 -6.07 -24.34 5.46
N VAL A 49 -6.73 -25.10 6.33
CA VAL A 49 -7.48 -26.32 5.99
C VAL A 49 -8.71 -26.01 5.13
N LEU A 50 -9.43 -24.93 5.45
CA LEU A 50 -10.54 -24.44 4.62
C LEU A 50 -10.04 -23.99 3.24
N LYS A 51 -8.86 -23.37 3.16
CA LYS A 51 -8.21 -23.01 1.87
C LYS A 51 -7.85 -24.26 1.06
N THR A 52 -7.37 -25.34 1.67
CA THR A 52 -7.09 -26.60 0.94
C THR A 52 -8.34 -27.33 0.44
N ALA A 53 -9.49 -27.13 1.10
CA ALA A 53 -10.72 -27.82 0.75
C ALA A 53 -11.61 -27.08 -0.26
N SER A 54 -11.43 -25.77 -0.40
CA SER A 54 -12.18 -24.95 -1.37
C SER A 54 -11.89 -25.39 -2.81
N PRO A 55 -12.93 -25.64 -3.64
CA PRO A 55 -12.78 -25.78 -5.08
C PRO A 55 -12.11 -24.55 -5.70
N ASN A 56 -12.38 -23.37 -5.13
CA ASN A 56 -11.93 -22.05 -5.55
C ASN A 56 -11.14 -21.38 -4.42
N ALA A 57 -10.00 -21.95 -4.02
CA ALA A 57 -9.12 -21.31 -3.03
C ALA A 57 -8.55 -19.98 -3.57
N ARG A 58 -9.39 -18.92 -3.50
CA ARG A 58 -9.16 -17.54 -3.91
C ARG A 58 -8.51 -16.74 -2.77
N VAL A 59 -7.26 -17.05 -2.42
CA VAL A 59 -6.36 -16.15 -1.67
C VAL A 59 -4.95 -16.63 -2.03
N GLY A 60 -4.04 -15.72 -2.38
CA GLY A 60 -2.70 -16.01 -2.89
C GLY A 60 -2.07 -17.35 -2.49
N GLU A 61 -1.50 -18.02 -3.49
CA GLU A 61 -0.39 -18.97 -3.35
C GLU A 61 -0.73 -20.43 -2.91
N GLY A 62 -1.01 -21.27 -3.90
CA GLY A 62 -0.26 -22.52 -4.11
C GLY A 62 -0.49 -23.75 -3.20
N MET A 63 -1.14 -23.70 -2.04
CA MET A 63 -1.12 -24.84 -1.10
C MET A 63 -1.88 -26.10 -1.57
N ARG A 64 -3.13 -25.99 -2.04
CA ARG A 64 -3.89 -27.15 -2.55
C ARG A 64 -3.18 -27.76 -3.76
N ASP A 65 -2.85 -26.94 -4.76
CA ASP A 65 -2.17 -27.38 -5.98
C ASP A 65 -0.79 -27.95 -5.68
N TRP A 66 -0.11 -27.44 -4.66
CA TRP A 66 1.14 -27.99 -4.16
C TRP A 66 0.93 -29.36 -3.52
N ILE A 67 -0.06 -29.57 -2.64
CA ILE A 67 -0.36 -30.89 -2.07
C ILE A 67 -0.73 -31.88 -3.18
N LEU A 68 -1.56 -31.46 -4.15
CA LEU A 68 -1.92 -32.27 -5.30
C LEU A 68 -0.70 -32.64 -6.15
N SER A 69 0.19 -31.68 -6.42
CA SER A 69 1.42 -31.89 -7.18
C SER A 69 2.42 -32.79 -6.44
N VAL A 70 2.56 -32.61 -5.13
CA VAL A 70 3.41 -33.44 -4.27
C VAL A 70 2.84 -34.86 -4.19
N GLY A 71 1.53 -35.02 -4.05
CA GLY A 71 0.84 -36.30 -4.04
C GLY A 71 1.00 -37.07 -5.37
N ASP A 72 0.81 -36.40 -6.52
CA ASP A 72 1.04 -36.99 -7.84
C ASP A 72 2.52 -37.37 -8.03
N ALA A 73 3.45 -36.51 -7.60
CA ALA A 73 4.89 -36.81 -7.66
C ALA A 73 5.27 -38.01 -6.77
N LEU A 74 4.73 -38.10 -5.56
CA LEU A 74 4.92 -39.24 -4.65
C LEU A 74 4.37 -40.52 -5.28
N MET A 75 3.18 -40.48 -5.87
CA MET A 75 2.58 -41.65 -6.52
C MET A 75 3.38 -42.09 -7.75
N ARG A 76 3.85 -41.16 -8.58
CA ARG A 76 4.75 -41.46 -9.72
C ARG A 76 6.08 -42.04 -9.25
N ALA A 77 6.64 -41.54 -8.16
CA ALA A 77 7.89 -42.03 -7.57
C ALA A 77 7.76 -43.40 -6.89
N ALA A 78 6.57 -43.72 -6.37
CA ALA A 78 6.24 -45.01 -5.77
C ALA A 78 5.94 -46.10 -6.82
N LYS A 79 5.67 -45.72 -8.08
CA LYS A 79 5.34 -46.64 -9.16
C LYS A 79 6.38 -47.76 -9.30
N GLY A 80 5.95 -49.00 -9.09
CA GLY A 80 6.79 -50.20 -9.18
C GLY A 80 7.59 -50.55 -7.91
N SER A 81 7.39 -49.82 -6.80
CA SER A 81 7.94 -50.15 -5.47
C SER A 81 6.82 -50.34 -4.45
N GLU A 82 6.62 -51.57 -3.98
CA GLU A 82 5.63 -51.88 -2.93
C GLU A 82 5.96 -51.21 -1.60
N GLU A 83 7.25 -51.05 -1.29
CA GLU A 83 7.71 -50.42 -0.04
C GLU A 83 7.34 -48.94 0.01
N ARG A 84 7.62 -48.18 -1.05
CA ARG A 84 7.28 -46.77 -1.15
C ARG A 84 5.78 -46.52 -1.22
N THR A 85 5.04 -47.38 -1.93
CA THR A 85 3.57 -47.34 -1.94
C THR A 85 3.03 -47.54 -0.52
N ARG A 86 3.53 -48.54 0.22
CA ARG A 86 3.13 -48.78 1.61
C ARG A 86 3.43 -47.60 2.54
N GLU A 87 4.58 -46.95 2.37
CA GLU A 87 4.98 -45.78 3.16
C GLU A 87 4.10 -44.56 2.87
N LEU A 88 3.78 -44.29 1.59
CA LEU A 88 2.83 -43.23 1.20
C LEU A 88 1.45 -43.45 1.82
N PHE A 89 0.90 -44.66 1.69
CA PHE A 89 -0.43 -44.97 2.24
C PHE A 89 -0.44 -45.05 3.76
N GLY A 90 0.66 -45.46 4.39
CA GLY A 90 0.82 -45.38 5.84
C GLY A 90 0.77 -43.94 6.35
N MET A 91 1.47 -43.03 5.67
CA MET A 91 1.40 -41.59 5.98
C MET A 91 -0.01 -41.02 5.76
N ILE A 92 -0.70 -41.42 4.69
CA ILE A 92 -2.10 -41.01 4.46
C ILE A 92 -2.99 -41.51 5.60
N ASP A 93 -2.87 -42.78 5.99
CA ASP A 93 -3.65 -43.39 7.06
C ASP A 93 -3.46 -42.66 8.40
N GLU A 94 -2.21 -42.40 8.80
CA GLU A 94 -1.90 -41.63 10.02
C GLU A 94 -2.56 -40.26 10.03
N ARG A 95 -2.65 -39.60 8.87
CA ARG A 95 -3.30 -38.29 8.72
C ARG A 95 -4.82 -38.38 8.77
N LEU A 96 -5.41 -39.45 8.23
CA LEU A 96 -6.86 -39.69 8.27
C LEU A 96 -7.39 -39.95 9.69
N ASP A 97 -6.54 -40.47 10.59
CA ASP A 97 -6.84 -40.67 12.00
C ASP A 97 -6.59 -39.42 12.87
N GLY A 98 -5.94 -38.40 12.30
CA GLY A 98 -5.60 -37.15 12.97
C GLY A 98 -6.77 -36.16 13.16
N GLY A 99 -6.41 -34.92 13.49
CA GLY A 99 -7.36 -33.80 13.62
C GLY A 99 -7.96 -33.36 12.28
N ALA A 100 -8.95 -32.46 12.28
CA ALA A 100 -9.66 -32.03 11.06
C ALA A 100 -8.71 -31.54 9.95
N GLY A 101 -7.63 -30.84 10.31
CA GLY A 101 -6.64 -30.39 9.33
C GLY A 101 -5.77 -31.49 8.75
N GLU A 102 -5.35 -32.44 9.58
CA GLU A 102 -4.60 -33.60 9.14
C GLU A 102 -5.45 -34.49 8.22
N ARG A 103 -6.73 -34.65 8.53
CA ARG A 103 -7.68 -35.37 7.69
C ARG A 103 -7.81 -34.75 6.32
N VAL A 104 -7.92 -33.43 6.22
CA VAL A 104 -8.02 -32.75 4.92
C VAL A 104 -6.74 -32.89 4.10
N VAL A 105 -5.56 -32.77 4.73
CA VAL A 105 -4.29 -33.03 4.04
C VAL A 105 -4.20 -34.49 3.58
N GLY A 106 -4.55 -35.45 4.44
CA GLY A 106 -4.57 -36.88 4.11
C GLY A 106 -5.55 -37.21 2.99
N LEU A 107 -6.77 -36.68 3.02
CA LEU A 107 -7.77 -36.84 1.96
C LEU A 107 -7.31 -36.17 0.64
N THR A 108 -6.61 -35.04 0.70
CA THR A 108 -6.09 -34.35 -0.51
C THR A 108 -4.94 -35.14 -1.14
N LEU A 109 -4.07 -35.74 -0.32
CA LEU A 109 -3.02 -36.64 -0.80
C LEU A 109 -3.61 -37.92 -1.40
N LEU A 110 -4.66 -38.46 -0.77
CA LEU A 110 -5.39 -39.62 -1.29
C LEU A 110 -6.05 -39.30 -2.64
N ASP A 111 -6.71 -38.15 -2.75
CA ASP A 111 -7.28 -37.63 -4.00
C ASP A 111 -6.22 -37.53 -5.09
N ALA A 112 -5.05 -36.95 -4.79
CA ALA A 112 -3.92 -36.86 -5.73
C ALA A 112 -3.34 -38.22 -6.14
N ALA A 113 -3.20 -39.16 -5.19
CA ALA A 113 -2.63 -40.48 -5.46
C ALA A 113 -3.58 -41.32 -6.34
N LEU A 114 -4.87 -41.34 -6.02
CA LEU A 114 -5.91 -41.95 -6.86
C LEU A 114 -6.03 -41.21 -8.20
N GLY A 115 -5.82 -39.89 -8.14
CA GLY A 115 -5.60 -38.87 -9.17
C GLY A 115 -4.70 -39.28 -10.32
N SER A 116 -3.59 -39.91 -9.97
CA SER A 116 -2.43 -40.11 -10.82
C SER A 116 -2.61 -41.21 -11.86
N GLU A 117 -2.13 -40.96 -13.09
CA GLU A 117 -1.98 -42.01 -14.12
C GLU A 117 -0.99 -43.11 -13.71
N ALA A 118 -0.16 -42.85 -12.69
CA ALA A 118 0.79 -43.82 -12.14
C ALA A 118 0.22 -44.70 -11.02
N CYS A 119 -1.06 -44.51 -10.64
CA CYS A 119 -1.72 -45.34 -9.63
C CYS A 119 -1.66 -46.82 -10.04
N SER A 120 -1.13 -47.67 -9.16
CA SER A 120 -0.94 -49.12 -9.40
C SER A 120 -1.48 -49.99 -8.26
N MET A 121 -2.43 -49.44 -7.48
CA MET A 121 -3.09 -50.15 -6.38
C MET A 121 -3.97 -51.30 -6.89
N THR A 122 -4.20 -52.30 -6.04
CA THR A 122 -5.21 -53.34 -6.31
C THR A 122 -6.62 -52.80 -6.03
N ASN A 123 -7.64 -53.38 -6.65
CA ASN A 123 -9.03 -52.98 -6.40
C ASN A 123 -9.41 -53.10 -4.91
N ASP A 124 -8.92 -54.11 -4.21
CA ASP A 124 -9.22 -54.33 -2.78
C ASP A 124 -8.61 -53.21 -1.91
N ASP A 125 -7.39 -52.75 -2.24
CA ASP A 125 -6.73 -51.64 -1.55
C ASP A 125 -7.46 -50.30 -1.80
N ILE A 126 -7.98 -50.10 -3.02
CA ILE A 126 -8.76 -48.91 -3.38
C ILE A 126 -10.09 -48.90 -2.62
N VAL A 127 -10.78 -50.04 -2.52
CA VAL A 127 -12.00 -50.18 -1.73
C VAL A 127 -11.73 -49.87 -0.26
N LEU A 128 -10.61 -50.36 0.30
CA LEU A 128 -10.20 -50.06 1.67
C LEU A 128 -9.91 -48.57 1.87
N ALA A 129 -9.20 -47.93 0.93
CA ALA A 129 -8.91 -46.49 0.98
C ALA A 129 -10.19 -45.64 0.92
N VAL A 130 -11.14 -46.03 0.06
CA VAL A 130 -12.48 -45.41 -0.02
C VAL A 130 -13.24 -45.56 1.30
N HIS A 131 -13.23 -46.75 1.91
CA HIS A 131 -13.88 -46.96 3.21
C HIS A 131 -13.29 -46.05 4.29
N LYS A 132 -11.95 -45.92 4.32
CA LYS A 132 -11.26 -45.03 5.27
C LYS A 132 -11.60 -43.56 5.01
N ALA A 133 -11.64 -43.12 3.75
CA ALA A 133 -12.08 -41.77 3.40
C ALA A 133 -13.51 -41.49 3.88
N LEU A 134 -14.46 -42.39 3.61
CA LEU A 134 -15.85 -42.26 4.06
C LEU A 134 -15.99 -42.24 5.60
N THR A 135 -15.14 -43.01 6.29
CA THR A 135 -15.08 -43.02 7.76
C THR A 135 -14.54 -41.71 8.30
N SER A 136 -13.49 -41.17 7.68
CA SER A 136 -12.89 -39.89 8.05
C SER A 136 -13.89 -38.73 7.85
N VAL A 137 -14.65 -38.74 6.76
CA VAL A 137 -15.74 -37.79 6.49
C VAL A 137 -16.86 -37.92 7.53
N SER A 138 -17.29 -39.14 7.85
CA SER A 138 -18.41 -39.37 8.78
C SER A 138 -18.09 -39.02 10.23
N THR A 139 -16.80 -39.04 10.61
CA THR A 139 -16.33 -38.80 11.98
C THR A 139 -15.69 -37.42 12.16
N ALA A 140 -15.74 -36.56 11.13
CA ALA A 140 -15.18 -35.22 11.19
C ALA A 140 -15.98 -34.30 12.15
N PRO A 141 -15.30 -33.44 12.94
CA PRO A 141 -15.96 -32.49 13.82
C PRO A 141 -16.71 -31.40 13.05
N VAL A 142 -17.80 -30.90 13.62
CA VAL A 142 -18.76 -29.97 12.99
C VAL A 142 -18.11 -28.70 12.45
N GLU A 143 -17.13 -28.14 13.16
CA GLU A 143 -16.47 -26.88 12.80
C GLU A 143 -15.67 -26.92 11.48
N ASN A 144 -15.30 -28.11 10.99
CA ASN A 144 -14.56 -28.32 9.73
C ASN A 144 -15.18 -29.44 8.85
N GLY A 145 -16.43 -29.82 9.11
CA GLY A 145 -17.11 -30.93 8.43
C GLY A 145 -17.22 -30.73 6.92
N PHE A 146 -17.44 -29.50 6.46
CA PHE A 146 -17.48 -29.17 5.03
C PHE A 146 -16.15 -29.48 4.33
N ALA A 147 -15.02 -29.09 4.92
CA ALA A 147 -13.72 -29.26 4.30
C ALA A 147 -13.39 -30.75 4.11
N CYS A 148 -13.66 -31.55 5.13
CA CYS A 148 -13.50 -33.00 5.08
C CYS A 148 -14.45 -33.63 4.07
N ALA A 149 -15.73 -33.23 4.06
CA ALA A 149 -16.72 -33.74 3.11
C ALA A 149 -16.34 -33.42 1.66
N SER A 150 -15.97 -32.17 1.38
CA SER A 150 -15.55 -31.71 0.06
C SER A 150 -14.35 -32.50 -0.50
N VAL A 151 -13.27 -32.60 0.28
CA VAL A 151 -12.05 -33.31 -0.17
C VAL A 151 -12.27 -34.81 -0.20
N GLY A 152 -12.97 -35.36 0.79
CA GLY A 152 -13.24 -36.79 0.86
C GLY A 152 -14.13 -37.27 -0.27
N MET A 153 -15.14 -36.48 -0.66
CA MET A 153 -15.98 -36.80 -1.82
C MET A 153 -15.18 -36.76 -3.14
N ARG A 154 -14.23 -35.84 -3.31
CA ARG A 154 -13.33 -35.85 -4.48
C ARG A 154 -12.45 -37.09 -4.53
N ALA A 155 -11.85 -37.49 -3.40
CA ALA A 155 -11.08 -38.72 -3.34
C ALA A 155 -11.93 -39.96 -3.71
N VAL A 156 -13.20 -40.00 -3.29
CA VAL A 156 -14.13 -41.06 -3.67
C VAL A 156 -14.43 -41.05 -5.17
N CYS A 157 -14.69 -39.88 -5.77
CA CYS A 157 -14.85 -39.75 -7.22
C CYS A 157 -13.59 -40.17 -7.99
N ALA A 158 -12.41 -39.76 -7.52
CA ALA A 158 -11.13 -40.13 -8.11
C ALA A 158 -10.87 -41.66 -8.05
N ALA A 159 -11.37 -42.34 -7.01
CA ALA A 159 -11.32 -43.80 -6.90
C ALA A 159 -12.26 -44.50 -7.90
N ALA A 160 -13.39 -43.89 -8.25
CA ALA A 160 -14.45 -44.52 -9.04
C ALA A 160 -13.96 -45.03 -10.40
N ARG A 161 -13.01 -44.33 -11.05
CA ARG A 161 -12.41 -44.75 -12.33
C ARG A 161 -11.67 -46.10 -12.26
N HIS A 162 -11.24 -46.50 -11.07
CA HIS A 162 -10.47 -47.73 -10.83
C HIS A 162 -11.34 -48.86 -10.27
N LEU A 163 -12.55 -48.54 -9.80
CA LEU A 163 -13.50 -49.49 -9.23
C LEU A 163 -14.37 -50.14 -10.33
N ARG A 164 -14.94 -51.31 -10.03
CA ARG A 164 -15.93 -51.91 -10.94
C ARG A 164 -17.24 -51.14 -10.84
N VAL A 165 -18.02 -51.14 -11.91
CA VAL A 165 -19.34 -50.47 -11.94
C VAL A 165 -20.26 -50.93 -10.81
N ASP A 166 -20.21 -52.21 -10.43
CA ASP A 166 -21.00 -52.75 -9.32
C ASP A 166 -20.52 -52.26 -7.94
N ASP A 167 -19.22 -52.02 -7.76
CA ASP A 167 -18.64 -51.46 -6.54
C ASP A 167 -19.05 -50.00 -6.39
N VAL A 168 -19.01 -49.23 -7.49
CA VAL A 168 -19.49 -47.83 -7.54
C VAL A 168 -21.00 -47.77 -7.26
N ARG A 169 -21.78 -48.68 -7.86
CA ARG A 169 -23.23 -48.77 -7.59
C ARG A 169 -23.51 -49.09 -6.12
N THR A 170 -22.73 -49.97 -5.52
CA THR A 170 -22.86 -50.32 -4.09
C THR A 170 -22.52 -49.13 -3.20
N LEU A 171 -21.42 -48.41 -3.49
CA LEU A 171 -21.04 -47.21 -2.75
C LEU A 171 -22.14 -46.15 -2.79
N ARG A 172 -22.72 -45.92 -3.96
CA ARG A 172 -23.83 -44.97 -4.14
C ARG A 172 -25.06 -45.41 -3.35
N THR A 173 -25.57 -46.61 -3.60
CA THR A 173 -26.85 -47.09 -3.04
C THR A 173 -26.80 -47.41 -1.55
N ALA A 174 -25.66 -47.90 -1.05
CA ALA A 174 -25.52 -48.31 0.36
C ALA A 174 -25.04 -47.17 1.28
N TRP A 175 -24.35 -46.15 0.76
CA TRP A 175 -23.74 -45.11 1.60
C TRP A 175 -24.22 -43.69 1.29
N LEU A 176 -24.15 -43.26 0.02
CA LEU A 176 -24.35 -41.85 -0.36
C LEU A 176 -25.84 -41.49 -0.48
N GLU A 177 -26.61 -42.29 -1.22
CA GLU A 177 -28.03 -42.07 -1.46
C GLU A 177 -28.86 -42.06 -0.16
N PRO A 178 -28.66 -42.96 0.83
CA PRO A 178 -29.35 -42.88 2.11
C PRO A 178 -29.11 -41.57 2.87
N ARG A 179 -27.91 -40.97 2.75
CA ARG A 179 -27.55 -39.70 3.41
C ARG A 179 -28.21 -38.50 2.73
N LEU A 180 -28.24 -38.48 1.40
CA LEU A 180 -28.95 -37.46 0.64
C LEU A 180 -30.47 -37.53 0.89
N ASN A 181 -31.03 -38.74 0.89
CA ASN A 181 -32.44 -38.97 1.18
C ASN A 181 -32.80 -38.56 2.62
N ALA A 182 -31.93 -38.82 3.59
CA ALA A 182 -32.11 -38.36 4.98
C ALA A 182 -32.12 -36.82 5.10
N GLN A 183 -31.49 -36.12 4.16
CA GLN A 183 -31.51 -34.66 4.05
C GLN A 183 -32.64 -34.16 3.11
N GLY A 184 -33.58 -35.03 2.70
CA GLY A 184 -34.71 -34.62 1.86
C GLY A 184 -34.34 -34.34 0.40
N PHE A 185 -33.14 -34.69 -0.05
CA PHE A 185 -32.71 -34.51 -1.44
C PHE A 185 -33.12 -35.69 -2.30
N THR A 186 -34.39 -35.72 -2.68
CA THR A 186 -34.94 -36.75 -3.57
C THR A 186 -35.18 -36.19 -4.98
N TRP A 187 -34.68 -36.89 -5.99
CA TRP A 187 -34.99 -36.61 -7.39
C TRP A 187 -36.32 -37.25 -7.76
N SER A 188 -37.26 -36.44 -8.23
CA SER A 188 -38.51 -36.91 -8.81
C SER A 188 -38.40 -36.92 -10.33
N ASP A 189 -38.75 -38.04 -10.95
CA ASP A 189 -38.84 -38.11 -12.40
C ASP A 189 -40.16 -37.50 -12.85
N SER A 190 -40.09 -36.25 -13.32
CA SER A 190 -41.25 -35.52 -13.82
C SER A 190 -41.73 -36.06 -15.18
N ASP A 191 -40.81 -36.50 -16.03
CA ASP A 191 -41.03 -37.13 -17.34
C ASP A 191 -39.76 -37.94 -17.75
N ASN A 192 -39.80 -38.70 -18.85
CA ASN A 192 -38.66 -39.50 -19.37
C ASN A 192 -37.39 -38.69 -19.70
N VAL A 193 -37.43 -37.36 -19.66
CA VAL A 193 -36.34 -36.46 -20.11
C VAL A 193 -35.79 -35.56 -18.98
N ARG A 194 -36.58 -35.27 -17.93
CA ARG A 194 -36.22 -34.28 -16.90
C ARG A 194 -36.51 -34.78 -15.49
N SER A 195 -35.51 -34.67 -14.61
CA SER A 195 -35.67 -34.93 -13.18
C SER A 195 -35.70 -33.60 -12.41
N THR A 196 -36.59 -33.51 -11.41
CA THR A 196 -36.73 -32.33 -10.56
C THR A 196 -36.31 -32.69 -9.14
N LEU A 197 -35.35 -31.95 -8.60
CA LEU A 197 -34.90 -32.07 -7.22
C LEU A 197 -35.80 -31.24 -6.31
N SER A 198 -36.40 -31.86 -5.30
CA SER A 198 -37.27 -31.14 -4.37
C SER A 198 -36.47 -30.50 -3.24
N LEU A 199 -36.52 -29.17 -3.13
CA LEU A 199 -36.00 -28.44 -1.97
C LEU A 199 -36.99 -28.39 -0.82
N ILE A 200 -38.28 -28.59 -1.10
CA ILE A 200 -39.33 -28.53 -0.08
C ILE A 200 -39.09 -29.59 1.01
N GLU A 201 -38.72 -30.81 0.62
CA GLU A 201 -38.43 -31.89 1.58
C GLU A 201 -37.22 -31.57 2.46
N TYR A 202 -36.17 -30.98 1.90
CA TYR A 202 -35.03 -30.48 2.69
C TYR A 202 -35.45 -29.37 3.67
N LEU A 203 -36.29 -28.42 3.24
CA LEU A 203 -36.76 -27.32 4.07
C LEU A 203 -37.76 -27.77 5.17
N LYS A 204 -38.25 -29.02 5.15
CA LYS A 204 -39.06 -29.59 6.23
C LYS A 204 -38.21 -30.09 7.42
N ILE A 205 -36.92 -30.36 7.21
CA ILE A 205 -36.01 -30.86 8.24
C ILE A 205 -35.76 -29.74 9.27
N PRO A 206 -35.61 -30.01 10.58
CA PRO A 206 -35.24 -28.98 11.56
C PRO A 206 -33.88 -28.32 11.24
N ARG A 207 -33.75 -27.00 11.45
CA ARG A 207 -32.54 -26.23 11.04
C ARG A 207 -31.23 -26.73 11.67
N ASP A 208 -31.30 -27.27 12.88
CA ASP A 208 -30.20 -27.85 13.65
C ASP A 208 -29.78 -29.25 13.17
N GLU A 209 -30.63 -29.92 12.39
CA GLU A 209 -30.39 -31.25 11.81
C GLU A 209 -30.00 -31.19 10.31
N ARG A 210 -30.12 -30.02 9.68
CA ARG A 210 -29.78 -29.80 8.26
C ARG A 210 -28.26 -29.68 8.07
N LEU A 211 -27.75 -30.35 7.04
CA LEU A 211 -26.41 -30.08 6.52
C LEU A 211 -26.36 -28.71 5.85
N GLY A 212 -25.25 -27.97 6.05
CA GLY A 212 -25.04 -26.69 5.39
C GLY A 212 -24.95 -26.81 3.86
N ALA A 213 -25.31 -25.75 3.14
CA ALA A 213 -25.37 -25.74 1.66
C ALA A 213 -24.07 -26.18 0.98
N THR A 214 -22.92 -25.80 1.53
CA THR A 214 -21.59 -26.17 1.04
C THR A 214 -21.31 -27.67 1.20
N THR A 215 -21.62 -28.24 2.37
CA THR A 215 -21.49 -29.69 2.62
C THR A 215 -22.44 -30.50 1.75
N MET A 216 -23.65 -29.99 1.55
CA MET A 216 -24.60 -30.58 0.61
C MET A 216 -24.11 -30.56 -0.82
N SER A 217 -23.52 -29.45 -1.29
CA SER A 217 -22.93 -29.37 -2.63
C SER A 217 -21.85 -30.43 -2.85
N ALA A 218 -20.97 -30.68 -1.85
CA ALA A 218 -19.97 -31.73 -1.94
C ALA A 218 -20.58 -33.14 -2.12
N PHE A 219 -21.60 -33.48 -1.32
CA PHE A 219 -22.27 -34.78 -1.44
C PHE A 219 -23.04 -34.93 -2.74
N LEU A 220 -23.72 -33.86 -3.19
CA LEU A 220 -24.45 -33.86 -4.45
C LEU A 220 -23.51 -33.96 -5.65
N MET A 221 -22.38 -33.25 -5.62
CA MET A 221 -21.36 -33.33 -6.66
C MET A 221 -20.87 -34.78 -6.81
N ALA A 222 -20.54 -35.44 -5.70
CA ALA A 222 -20.16 -36.86 -5.74
C ALA A 222 -21.28 -37.76 -6.26
N ASP A 223 -22.53 -37.59 -5.81
CA ASP A 223 -23.62 -38.44 -6.32
C ASP A 223 -23.80 -38.28 -7.83
N LEU A 224 -23.85 -37.03 -8.31
CA LEU A 224 -24.02 -36.74 -9.72
C LEU A 224 -22.82 -37.22 -10.56
N GLU A 225 -21.60 -37.07 -10.07
CA GLU A 225 -20.40 -37.57 -10.75
C GLU A 225 -20.38 -39.10 -10.82
N LEU A 226 -20.68 -39.79 -9.70
CA LEU A 226 -20.77 -41.24 -9.63
C LEU A 226 -21.91 -41.82 -10.47
N VAL A 227 -23.04 -41.10 -10.60
CA VAL A 227 -24.11 -41.45 -11.54
C VAL A 227 -23.57 -41.50 -12.96
N GLY A 228 -22.69 -40.57 -13.34
CA GLY A 228 -22.03 -40.55 -14.65
C GLY A 228 -21.25 -41.83 -14.96
N TYR A 229 -20.66 -42.47 -13.95
CA TYR A 229 -19.94 -43.75 -14.09
C TYR A 229 -20.85 -44.97 -14.17
N VAL A 230 -22.06 -44.90 -13.58
CA VAL A 230 -22.98 -46.05 -13.48
C VAL A 230 -24.04 -46.05 -14.59
N ASP A 231 -24.61 -44.88 -14.89
CA ASP A 231 -25.70 -44.69 -15.85
C ASP A 231 -25.65 -43.29 -16.49
N GLY A 232 -25.22 -43.24 -17.75
CA GLY A 232 -25.13 -42.00 -18.52
C GLY A 232 -26.48 -41.36 -18.87
N GLU A 233 -27.57 -42.12 -18.94
CA GLU A 233 -28.91 -41.56 -19.22
C GLU A 233 -29.53 -40.97 -17.94
N GLU A 234 -29.32 -41.62 -16.79
CA GLU A 234 -29.65 -41.03 -15.49
C GLU A 234 -28.85 -39.73 -15.25
N PHE A 235 -27.56 -39.71 -15.61
CA PHE A 235 -26.71 -38.53 -15.54
C PHE A 235 -27.28 -37.37 -16.38
N LYS A 236 -27.65 -37.62 -17.64
CA LYS A 236 -28.24 -36.60 -18.52
C LYS A 236 -29.53 -36.02 -17.93
N ARG A 237 -30.41 -36.87 -17.38
CA ARG A 237 -31.68 -36.40 -16.80
C ARG A 237 -31.49 -35.53 -15.55
N LYS A 238 -30.50 -35.82 -14.71
CA LYS A 238 -30.23 -35.10 -13.45
C LYS A 238 -29.29 -33.89 -13.59
N VAL A 239 -28.27 -33.97 -14.45
CA VAL A 239 -27.25 -32.92 -14.58
C VAL A 239 -27.56 -31.96 -15.73
N ILE A 240 -27.86 -32.50 -16.90
CA ILE A 240 -28.10 -31.69 -18.10
C ILE A 240 -29.52 -31.12 -18.08
N HIS A 241 -30.53 -31.97 -17.92
CA HIS A 241 -31.93 -31.54 -17.93
C HIS A 241 -32.52 -31.27 -16.54
N GLY A 242 -31.77 -31.59 -15.48
CA GLY A 242 -32.28 -31.50 -14.12
C GLY A 242 -32.52 -30.07 -13.66
N ALA A 243 -33.54 -29.90 -12.82
CA ALA A 243 -33.94 -28.60 -12.29
C ALA A 243 -34.38 -28.66 -10.83
N VAL A 244 -34.53 -27.48 -10.23
CA VAL A 244 -34.93 -27.29 -8.83
C VAL A 244 -36.34 -26.72 -8.77
N ASP A 245 -37.15 -27.12 -7.79
CA ASP A 245 -38.59 -26.81 -7.67
C ASP A 245 -38.93 -25.39 -7.14
N LEU A 246 -38.13 -24.37 -7.50
CA LEU A 246 -38.28 -22.99 -7.03
C LEU A 246 -39.62 -22.32 -7.42
N ASP A 247 -40.21 -22.72 -8.55
CA ASP A 247 -41.46 -22.16 -9.08
C ASP A 247 -42.71 -22.90 -8.59
N SER A 248 -42.56 -23.91 -7.74
CA SER A 248 -43.70 -24.68 -7.23
C SER A 248 -44.58 -23.82 -6.31
N ALA A 249 -45.90 -24.06 -6.35
CA ALA A 249 -46.86 -23.35 -5.49
C ALA A 249 -46.53 -23.54 -3.99
N ASP A 250 -46.05 -24.73 -3.63
CA ASP A 250 -45.65 -25.07 -2.27
C ASP A 250 -44.38 -24.32 -1.83
N PHE A 251 -43.38 -24.16 -2.72
CA PHE A 251 -42.20 -23.33 -2.43
C PHE A 251 -42.57 -21.85 -2.30
N GLN A 252 -43.47 -21.34 -3.14
CA GLN A 252 -43.95 -19.95 -3.07
C GLN A 252 -44.79 -19.67 -1.81
N ALA A 253 -45.42 -20.70 -1.24
CA ALA A 253 -46.17 -20.61 0.01
C ALA A 253 -45.30 -20.59 1.27
N LEU A 254 -43.99 -20.91 1.17
CA LEU A 254 -43.05 -20.82 2.28
C LEU A 254 -42.81 -19.38 2.74
N ASP A 255 -42.43 -19.22 4.01
CA ASP A 255 -42.08 -17.92 4.56
C ASP A 255 -40.86 -17.30 3.84
N GLY A 256 -40.65 -15.99 4.03
CA GLY A 256 -39.54 -15.28 3.37
C GLY A 256 -38.14 -15.79 3.77
N SER A 257 -37.98 -16.31 4.99
CA SER A 257 -36.70 -16.78 5.52
C SER A 257 -36.33 -18.15 4.93
N GLU A 258 -37.26 -19.10 4.89
CA GLU A 258 -37.07 -20.43 4.33
C GLU A 258 -36.92 -20.37 2.80
N ARG A 259 -37.66 -19.48 2.11
CA ARG A 259 -37.43 -19.24 0.67
C ARG A 259 -36.02 -18.74 0.38
N SER A 260 -35.46 -17.89 1.24
CA SER A 260 -34.09 -17.40 1.07
C SER A 260 -33.05 -18.52 1.24
N VAL A 261 -33.24 -19.40 2.24
CA VAL A 261 -32.42 -20.61 2.41
C VAL A 261 -32.55 -21.54 1.20
N GLY A 262 -33.77 -21.78 0.73
CA GLY A 262 -34.03 -22.58 -0.46
C GLY A 262 -33.32 -22.05 -1.71
N LYS A 263 -33.37 -20.74 -1.95
CA LYS A 263 -32.63 -20.10 -3.05
C LYS A 263 -31.12 -20.25 -2.94
N THR A 264 -30.59 -20.15 -1.72
CA THR A 264 -29.16 -20.34 -1.44
C THR A 264 -28.72 -21.77 -1.81
N VAL A 265 -29.53 -22.76 -1.43
CA VAL A 265 -29.28 -24.16 -1.77
C VAL A 265 -29.46 -24.41 -3.27
N ALA A 266 -30.46 -23.82 -3.92
CA ALA A 266 -30.64 -23.92 -5.36
C ALA A 266 -29.44 -23.37 -6.14
N ALA A 267 -28.88 -22.23 -5.70
CA ALA A 267 -27.68 -21.67 -6.30
C ALA A 267 -26.50 -22.65 -6.25
N ALA A 268 -26.27 -23.31 -5.10
CA ALA A 268 -25.24 -24.33 -4.96
C ALA A 268 -25.47 -25.54 -5.87
N VAL A 269 -26.73 -26.00 -6.01
CA VAL A 269 -27.10 -27.10 -6.92
C VAL A 269 -26.82 -26.73 -8.38
N ILE A 270 -27.24 -25.54 -8.81
CA ILE A 270 -27.04 -25.06 -10.18
C ILE A 270 -25.55 -24.89 -10.48
N ALA A 271 -24.78 -24.29 -9.57
CA ALA A 271 -23.32 -24.17 -9.70
C ALA A 271 -22.65 -25.55 -9.84
N THR A 272 -23.08 -26.53 -9.04
CA THR A 272 -22.59 -27.92 -9.12
C THR A 272 -22.89 -28.54 -10.49
N GLN A 273 -24.12 -28.39 -10.99
CA GLN A 273 -24.49 -28.87 -12.32
C GLN A 273 -23.66 -28.19 -13.42
N MET A 274 -23.45 -26.87 -13.34
CA MET A 274 -22.63 -26.12 -14.30
C MET A 274 -21.18 -26.62 -14.34
N ASN A 275 -20.57 -26.85 -13.17
CA ASN A 275 -19.20 -27.37 -13.06
C ASN A 275 -19.07 -28.78 -13.65
N LEU A 276 -20.00 -29.68 -13.35
CA LEU A 276 -20.02 -31.04 -13.91
C LEU A 276 -20.27 -31.05 -15.41
N MET A 277 -21.18 -30.19 -15.88
CA MET A 277 -21.39 -29.97 -17.30
C MET A 277 -20.08 -29.56 -17.97
N HIS A 278 -19.45 -28.48 -17.52
CA HIS A 278 -18.18 -28.02 -18.09
C HIS A 278 -17.08 -29.08 -18.04
N ALA A 279 -16.91 -29.79 -16.93
CA ALA A 279 -15.92 -30.86 -16.81
C ALA A 279 -16.09 -31.94 -17.88
N LEU A 280 -17.33 -32.30 -18.23
CA LEU A 280 -17.60 -33.26 -19.30
C LEU A 280 -17.39 -32.72 -20.71
N TYR A 281 -17.36 -31.40 -20.89
CA TYR A 281 -17.06 -30.75 -22.17
C TYR A 281 -15.56 -30.47 -22.36
N VAL A 282 -14.82 -30.25 -21.27
CA VAL A 282 -13.43 -29.75 -21.29
C VAL A 282 -12.39 -30.75 -20.75
N ALA A 283 -12.77 -31.85 -20.10
CA ALA A 283 -11.80 -32.86 -19.69
C ALA A 283 -11.22 -33.62 -20.91
N PRO A 284 -9.88 -33.60 -21.10
CA PRO A 284 -9.22 -34.29 -22.19
C PRO A 284 -9.08 -35.79 -21.87
N GLY A 285 -9.49 -36.63 -22.81
CA GLY A 285 -9.44 -38.09 -22.66
C GLY A 285 -10.11 -38.91 -23.76
N LEU A 286 -10.77 -38.25 -24.73
CA LEU A 286 -11.40 -38.91 -25.89
C LEU A 286 -10.95 -38.30 -27.23
N GLU A 287 -9.74 -37.74 -27.31
CA GLU A 287 -9.23 -37.06 -28.51
C GLU A 287 -8.51 -37.97 -29.52
N VAL A 288 -8.96 -39.21 -29.69
CA VAL A 288 -8.62 -39.98 -30.90
C VAL A 288 -9.93 -40.43 -31.56
N GLY A 289 -10.45 -39.59 -32.44
CA GLY A 289 -11.63 -39.88 -33.29
C GLY A 289 -12.93 -39.23 -32.83
N ALA A 290 -12.97 -37.90 -32.69
CA ALA A 290 -14.18 -37.21 -32.29
C ALA A 290 -15.31 -37.35 -33.35
N ASP A 291 -16.42 -37.97 -32.93
CA ASP A 291 -17.55 -38.33 -33.78
C ASP A 291 -18.57 -37.17 -33.90
N ASP A 292 -19.39 -37.17 -34.96
CA ASP A 292 -20.42 -36.14 -35.25
C ASP A 292 -21.46 -35.99 -34.11
N LEU A 293 -21.55 -37.00 -33.24
CA LEU A 293 -22.33 -37.01 -32.00
C LEU A 293 -21.71 -36.14 -30.89
N GLN A 294 -20.39 -36.12 -30.74
CA GLN A 294 -19.71 -35.31 -29.71
C GLN A 294 -19.84 -33.82 -30.01
N VAL A 295 -19.80 -33.42 -31.29
CA VAL A 295 -20.04 -32.03 -31.72
C VAL A 295 -21.49 -31.60 -31.48
N ARG A 296 -22.48 -32.50 -31.71
CA ARG A 296 -23.90 -32.22 -31.39
C ARG A 296 -24.14 -32.10 -29.88
N VAL A 297 -23.52 -32.97 -29.09
CA VAL A 297 -23.60 -32.95 -27.63
C VAL A 297 -22.95 -31.68 -27.08
N ALA A 298 -21.76 -31.29 -27.55
CA ALA A 298 -21.12 -30.04 -27.15
C ALA A 298 -21.97 -28.79 -27.46
N ARG A 299 -22.64 -28.75 -28.64
CA ARG A 299 -23.52 -27.62 -29.02
C ARG A 299 -24.78 -27.52 -28.18
N GLU A 300 -25.46 -28.63 -27.90
CA GLU A 300 -26.68 -28.59 -27.08
C GLU A 300 -26.35 -28.24 -25.62
N SER A 301 -25.19 -28.68 -25.16
CA SER A 301 -24.82 -28.47 -23.77
C SER A 301 -24.27 -27.09 -23.45
N GLY A 302 -23.58 -26.43 -24.39
CA GLY A 302 -23.24 -25.01 -24.26
C GLY A 302 -24.50 -24.14 -24.10
N ARG A 303 -25.59 -24.47 -24.84
CA ARG A 303 -26.88 -23.79 -24.67
C ARG A 303 -27.45 -23.97 -23.26
N ILE A 304 -27.44 -25.20 -22.76
CA ILE A 304 -27.97 -25.53 -21.43
C ILE A 304 -27.11 -24.88 -20.35
N LEU A 305 -25.78 -24.81 -20.53
CA LEU A 305 -24.86 -24.17 -19.62
C LEU A 305 -25.17 -22.67 -19.49
N CYS A 306 -25.36 -21.96 -20.61
CA CYS A 306 -25.80 -20.56 -20.59
C CYS A 306 -27.20 -20.37 -20.00
N GLY A 307 -28.11 -21.33 -20.20
CA GLY A 307 -29.43 -21.32 -19.56
C GLY A 307 -29.34 -21.40 -18.04
N LYS A 308 -28.48 -22.28 -17.52
CA LYS A 308 -28.21 -22.41 -16.08
C LYS A 308 -27.52 -21.17 -15.50
N SER A 309 -26.61 -20.51 -16.24
CA SER A 309 -26.02 -19.26 -15.78
C SER A 309 -27.04 -18.12 -15.67
N ILE A 310 -28.04 -18.07 -16.57
CA ILE A 310 -29.14 -17.10 -16.48
C ILE A 310 -30.00 -17.38 -15.23
N GLU A 311 -30.31 -18.64 -14.95
CA GLU A 311 -31.06 -19.04 -13.74
C GLU A 311 -30.30 -18.62 -12.47
N LEU A 312 -28.99 -18.84 -12.44
CA LEU A 312 -28.12 -18.43 -11.34
C LEU A 312 -28.10 -16.90 -11.16
N LEU A 313 -27.93 -16.15 -12.26
CA LEU A 313 -27.97 -14.68 -12.27
C LEU A 313 -29.33 -14.15 -11.74
N ARG A 314 -30.44 -14.79 -12.11
CA ARG A 314 -31.78 -14.41 -11.60
C ARG A 314 -31.87 -14.62 -10.09
N ILE A 315 -31.35 -15.73 -9.56
CA ILE A 315 -31.32 -16.01 -8.12
C ILE A 315 -30.49 -14.95 -7.37
N GLU A 316 -29.32 -14.59 -7.88
CA GLU A 316 -28.48 -13.52 -7.30
C GLU A 316 -29.22 -12.18 -7.24
N ARG A 317 -29.83 -11.75 -8.36
CA ARG A 317 -30.55 -10.48 -8.45
C ARG A 317 -31.77 -10.40 -7.54
N GLU A 318 -32.57 -11.47 -7.50
CA GLU A 318 -33.76 -11.53 -6.62
C GLU A 318 -33.40 -11.49 -5.14
N ASN A 319 -32.20 -11.96 -4.77
CA ASN A 319 -31.68 -11.86 -3.42
C ASN A 319 -31.08 -10.47 -3.13
N ALA A 320 -30.37 -9.85 -4.08
CA ALA A 320 -29.87 -8.48 -3.95
C ALA A 320 -30.99 -7.44 -3.76
N ALA A 321 -32.18 -7.67 -4.34
CA ALA A 321 -33.33 -6.79 -4.20
C ALA A 321 -34.01 -6.84 -2.82
N LYS A 322 -33.72 -7.84 -1.96
CA LYS A 322 -34.33 -8.03 -0.63
C LYS A 322 -33.26 -7.94 0.46
N ARG A 323 -33.28 -6.82 1.22
CA ARG A 323 -32.33 -6.42 2.29
C ARG A 323 -32.11 -7.42 3.44
N ALA A 324 -31.59 -8.61 3.17
CA ALA A 324 -31.02 -9.51 4.18
C ALA A 324 -29.55 -9.76 3.80
N GLU A 325 -28.67 -8.88 4.27
CA GLU A 325 -27.23 -8.84 4.01
C GLU A 325 -26.56 -10.23 4.11
N ASN A 326 -26.97 -11.04 5.08
CA ASN A 326 -26.43 -12.39 5.29
C ASN A 326 -26.81 -13.43 4.22
N ALA A 327 -27.95 -13.28 3.54
CA ALA A 327 -28.38 -14.22 2.50
C ALA A 327 -27.76 -13.88 1.14
N GLN A 328 -27.59 -12.58 0.89
CA GLN A 328 -26.89 -12.08 -0.29
C GLN A 328 -25.42 -12.54 -0.27
N VAL A 329 -24.71 -12.35 0.84
CA VAL A 329 -23.31 -12.78 1.00
C VAL A 329 -23.16 -14.29 0.77
N LYS A 330 -24.06 -15.12 1.31
CA LYS A 330 -24.00 -16.58 1.13
C LYS A 330 -24.28 -17.04 -0.30
N VAL A 331 -25.16 -16.34 -1.02
CA VAL A 331 -25.46 -16.67 -2.43
C VAL A 331 -24.28 -16.25 -3.30
N GLU A 332 -23.70 -15.07 -3.08
CA GLU A 332 -22.49 -14.61 -3.76
C GLU A 332 -21.28 -15.52 -3.47
N GLU A 333 -21.12 -16.01 -2.24
CA GLU A 333 -20.10 -17.01 -1.87
C GLU A 333 -20.30 -18.36 -2.60
N LEU A 334 -21.54 -18.81 -2.78
CA LEU A 334 -21.84 -20.09 -3.43
C LEU A 334 -21.86 -20.01 -4.96
N THR A 335 -22.18 -18.86 -5.55
CA THR A 335 -21.97 -18.65 -6.99
C THR A 335 -20.50 -18.45 -7.32
N ALA A 336 -19.69 -18.02 -6.35
CA ALA A 336 -18.24 -18.07 -6.44
C ALA A 336 -17.69 -19.51 -6.45
N ASP A 337 -18.47 -20.56 -6.16
CA ASP A 337 -18.10 -21.97 -6.33
C ASP A 337 -18.09 -22.43 -7.82
N VAL A 338 -18.58 -21.60 -8.75
CA VAL A 338 -18.46 -21.89 -10.19
C VAL A 338 -16.98 -21.78 -10.61
N ASN A 339 -16.42 -22.86 -11.15
CA ASN A 339 -15.03 -22.90 -11.59
C ASN A 339 -14.78 -21.85 -12.67
N SER A 340 -13.61 -21.20 -12.64
CA SER A 340 -13.25 -20.18 -13.62
C SER A 340 -13.27 -20.72 -15.06
N SER A 341 -12.89 -21.98 -15.26
CA SER A 341 -13.02 -22.67 -16.54
C SER A 341 -14.46 -22.74 -17.01
N THR A 342 -15.41 -23.04 -16.12
CA THR A 342 -16.86 -23.03 -16.41
C THR A 342 -17.33 -21.66 -16.87
N ILE A 343 -16.87 -20.59 -16.21
CA ILE A 343 -17.20 -19.21 -16.58
C ILE A 343 -16.61 -18.87 -17.96
N LEU A 344 -15.37 -19.26 -18.23
CA LEU A 344 -14.74 -19.12 -19.55
C LEU A 344 -15.52 -19.88 -20.63
N GLY A 345 -15.99 -21.09 -20.34
CA GLY A 345 -16.85 -21.87 -21.23
C GLY A 345 -18.18 -21.19 -21.54
N VAL A 346 -18.86 -20.66 -20.51
CA VAL A 346 -20.10 -19.86 -20.68
C VAL A 346 -19.83 -18.64 -21.55
N LEU A 347 -18.78 -17.88 -21.24
CA LEU A 347 -18.41 -16.67 -21.96
C LEU A 347 -18.07 -16.97 -23.42
N ASN A 348 -17.30 -18.03 -23.66
CA ASN A 348 -16.96 -18.51 -24.99
C ASN A 348 -18.22 -18.81 -25.81
N HIS A 349 -19.15 -19.60 -25.25
CA HIS A 349 -20.40 -19.93 -25.92
C HIS A 349 -21.29 -18.71 -26.15
N ALA A 350 -21.43 -17.82 -25.17
CA ALA A 350 -22.25 -16.61 -25.27
C ALA A 350 -21.79 -15.67 -26.40
N LEU A 351 -20.47 -15.61 -26.66
CA LEU A 351 -19.87 -14.71 -27.64
C LEU A 351 -19.64 -15.32 -29.02
N THR A 352 -19.48 -16.63 -29.14
CA THR A 352 -19.09 -17.29 -30.40
C THR A 352 -20.20 -18.13 -31.05
N ALA A 353 -21.23 -18.54 -30.30
CA ALA A 353 -22.28 -19.41 -30.84
C ALA A 353 -23.41 -18.60 -31.52
N GLU A 354 -23.46 -18.64 -32.85
CA GLU A 354 -24.54 -18.01 -33.64
C GLU A 354 -25.92 -18.70 -33.45
N SER A 355 -25.97 -19.93 -32.92
CA SER A 355 -27.15 -20.80 -32.89
C SER A 355 -28.02 -20.70 -31.61
N MET A 356 -27.74 -19.73 -30.73
CA MET A 356 -28.47 -19.56 -29.48
C MET A 356 -29.72 -18.68 -29.67
N LYS A 357 -30.90 -19.24 -29.35
CA LYS A 357 -32.15 -18.50 -29.15
C LYS A 357 -32.18 -17.84 -27.76
N ILE A 358 -31.17 -17.05 -27.43
CA ILE A 358 -31.18 -16.19 -26.24
C ILE A 358 -31.43 -14.76 -26.73
N GLU A 359 -32.33 -14.05 -26.07
CA GLU A 359 -32.59 -12.64 -26.36
C GLU A 359 -31.30 -11.83 -26.21
N GLU A 360 -31.11 -10.82 -27.07
CA GLU A 360 -29.87 -10.03 -27.09
C GLU A 360 -29.61 -9.32 -25.75
N SER A 361 -30.68 -8.94 -25.04
CA SER A 361 -30.65 -8.42 -23.67
C SER A 361 -30.09 -9.44 -22.67
N GLU A 362 -30.63 -10.65 -22.63
CA GLU A 362 -30.16 -11.72 -21.73
C GLU A 362 -28.72 -12.12 -22.04
N ARG A 363 -28.32 -12.11 -23.32
CA ARG A 363 -26.93 -12.37 -23.73
C ARG A 363 -25.97 -11.31 -23.18
N ALA A 364 -26.33 -10.04 -23.29
CA ALA A 364 -25.53 -8.94 -22.73
C ALA A 364 -25.36 -9.09 -21.21
N GLU A 365 -26.44 -9.47 -20.51
CA GLU A 365 -26.41 -9.70 -19.06
C GLU A 365 -25.50 -10.86 -18.65
N VAL A 366 -25.53 -11.98 -19.40
CA VAL A 366 -24.65 -13.13 -19.13
C VAL A 366 -23.19 -12.76 -19.38
N VAL A 367 -22.90 -12.01 -20.44
CA VAL A 367 -21.53 -11.53 -20.73
C VAL A 367 -21.05 -10.62 -19.61
N LEU A 368 -21.86 -9.65 -19.17
CA LEU A 368 -21.54 -8.79 -18.03
C LEU A 368 -21.26 -9.61 -16.77
N TRP A 369 -22.14 -10.56 -16.43
CA TRP A 369 -21.98 -11.43 -15.27
C TRP A 369 -20.68 -12.25 -15.33
N CYS A 370 -20.35 -12.83 -16.49
CA CYS A 370 -19.11 -13.57 -16.66
C CYS A 370 -17.88 -12.66 -16.52
N CYS A 371 -17.90 -11.48 -17.14
CA CYS A 371 -16.84 -10.50 -17.03
C CYS A 371 -16.63 -10.05 -15.58
N ASP A 372 -17.71 -9.79 -14.84
CA ASP A 372 -17.66 -9.42 -13.43
C ASP A 372 -17.05 -10.55 -12.59
N LYS A 373 -17.55 -11.78 -12.72
CA LYS A 373 -17.05 -12.95 -11.99
C LYS A 373 -15.59 -13.32 -12.32
N LEU A 374 -15.12 -13.04 -13.53
CA LEU A 374 -13.72 -13.20 -13.93
C LEU A 374 -12.83 -12.05 -13.46
N SER A 375 -13.38 -10.85 -13.32
CA SER A 375 -12.65 -9.64 -12.88
C SER A 375 -12.60 -9.46 -11.37
N GLU A 376 -13.42 -10.19 -10.61
CA GLU A 376 -13.24 -10.36 -9.16
C GLU A 376 -11.82 -10.89 -8.88
N THR A 377 -11.10 -10.24 -7.97
CA THR A 377 -9.69 -10.53 -7.73
C THR A 377 -9.51 -11.99 -7.27
N PHE A 378 -8.55 -12.69 -7.90
CA PHE A 378 -8.16 -14.09 -7.69
C PHE A 378 -9.04 -15.14 -8.37
N VAL A 379 -8.87 -15.29 -9.68
CA VAL A 379 -9.46 -16.36 -10.50
C VAL A 379 -8.33 -17.28 -10.96
N SER A 380 -8.56 -18.60 -11.04
CA SER A 380 -7.56 -19.57 -11.53
C SER A 380 -8.20 -20.48 -12.57
N ALA A 381 -7.61 -20.56 -13.76
CA ALA A 381 -8.08 -21.41 -14.85
C ALA A 381 -6.96 -22.33 -15.33
N SER A 382 -7.34 -23.49 -15.89
CA SER A 382 -6.37 -24.37 -16.57
C SER A 382 -5.84 -23.69 -17.84
N ASP A 383 -4.57 -23.94 -18.20
CA ASP A 383 -3.98 -23.39 -19.43
C ASP A 383 -4.79 -23.83 -20.67
N ASP A 384 -5.29 -25.07 -20.67
CA ASP A 384 -6.12 -25.60 -21.76
C ASP A 384 -7.41 -24.79 -21.94
N SER A 385 -8.11 -24.47 -20.85
CA SER A 385 -9.33 -23.64 -20.91
C SER A 385 -9.06 -22.21 -21.39
N VAL A 386 -7.94 -21.62 -20.98
CA VAL A 386 -7.55 -20.27 -21.41
C VAL A 386 -7.15 -20.28 -22.89
N ARG A 387 -6.37 -21.28 -23.32
CA ARG A 387 -5.99 -21.48 -24.72
C ARG A 387 -7.20 -21.68 -25.61
N ASP A 388 -8.18 -22.48 -25.18
CA ASP A 388 -9.44 -22.68 -25.90
C ASP A 388 -10.24 -21.37 -26.03
N THR A 389 -10.23 -20.54 -24.99
CA THR A 389 -10.87 -19.20 -25.04
C THR A 389 -10.21 -18.27 -26.05
N ILE A 390 -8.88 -18.38 -26.21
CA ILE A 390 -8.13 -17.60 -27.20
C ILE A 390 -8.41 -18.13 -28.60
N SER A 391 -8.32 -19.44 -28.81
CA SER A 391 -8.45 -20.09 -30.11
C SER A 391 -9.88 -20.08 -30.68
N SER A 392 -10.90 -20.07 -29.82
CA SER A 392 -12.31 -20.04 -30.23
C SER A 392 -12.76 -18.71 -30.85
N GLY A 393 -11.94 -17.66 -30.74
CA GLY A 393 -12.30 -16.31 -31.13
C GLY A 393 -13.07 -15.51 -30.07
N CYS A 394 -13.26 -16.07 -28.86
CA CYS A 394 -13.87 -15.36 -27.73
C CYS A 394 -13.08 -14.10 -27.35
N ALA A 395 -11.74 -14.21 -27.21
CA ALA A 395 -10.87 -13.06 -26.95
C ALA A 395 -11.04 -11.94 -28.01
N SER A 396 -11.13 -12.30 -29.29
CA SER A 396 -11.38 -11.32 -30.36
C SER A 396 -12.78 -10.70 -30.27
N ALA A 397 -13.80 -11.45 -29.82
CA ALA A 397 -15.15 -10.95 -29.61
C ALA A 397 -15.23 -9.96 -28.45
N LEU A 398 -14.56 -10.24 -27.33
CA LEU A 398 -14.42 -9.32 -26.20
C LEU A 398 -13.79 -8.00 -26.62
N LEU A 399 -12.67 -8.04 -27.37
CA LEU A 399 -12.02 -6.84 -27.88
C LEU A 399 -12.93 -6.04 -28.82
N ARG A 400 -13.72 -6.70 -29.68
CA ARG A 400 -14.71 -6.02 -30.54
C ARG A 400 -15.79 -5.32 -29.71
N LEU A 401 -16.38 -6.02 -28.73
CA LEU A 401 -17.40 -5.42 -27.86
C LEU A 401 -16.85 -4.28 -27.02
N ALA A 402 -15.60 -4.42 -26.55
CA ALA A 402 -14.89 -3.36 -25.86
C ALA A 402 -14.75 -2.12 -26.74
N GLU A 403 -14.54 -2.26 -28.06
CA GLU A 403 -14.41 -1.16 -29.04
C GLU A 403 -15.74 -0.54 -29.46
N SER A 404 -16.73 -1.36 -29.82
CA SER A 404 -17.91 -0.95 -30.60
C SER A 404 -19.21 -0.85 -29.81
N SER A 405 -19.24 -1.27 -28.54
CA SER A 405 -20.46 -1.21 -27.72
C SER A 405 -20.87 0.24 -27.44
N GLU A 406 -22.14 0.57 -27.69
CA GLU A 406 -22.72 1.86 -27.30
C GLU A 406 -22.96 1.94 -25.77
N GLU A 407 -23.17 0.79 -25.12
CA GLU A 407 -23.29 0.72 -23.67
C GLU A 407 -21.92 0.74 -23.00
N VAL A 408 -21.67 1.78 -22.20
CA VAL A 408 -20.42 1.99 -21.46
C VAL A 408 -20.13 0.83 -20.50
N ALA A 409 -21.15 0.29 -19.83
CA ALA A 409 -21.01 -0.81 -18.88
C ALA A 409 -20.46 -2.09 -19.54
N ILE A 410 -20.96 -2.45 -20.72
CA ILE A 410 -20.49 -3.62 -21.49
C ILE A 410 -19.06 -3.39 -21.97
N SER A 411 -18.76 -2.21 -22.51
CA SER A 411 -17.41 -1.86 -22.97
C SER A 411 -16.39 -1.96 -21.83
N GLU A 412 -16.75 -1.44 -20.64
CA GLU A 412 -15.91 -1.47 -19.45
C GLU A 412 -15.72 -2.89 -18.90
N ALA A 413 -16.78 -3.67 -18.75
CA ALA A 413 -16.72 -5.04 -18.28
C ALA A 413 -15.88 -5.93 -19.21
N CYS A 414 -16.04 -5.80 -20.53
CA CYS A 414 -15.23 -6.51 -21.51
C CYS A 414 -13.73 -6.16 -21.37
N MET A 415 -13.38 -4.89 -21.17
CA MET A 415 -11.98 -4.50 -20.93
C MET A 415 -11.42 -5.07 -19.63
N ARG A 416 -12.21 -5.08 -18.55
CA ARG A 416 -11.81 -5.72 -17.29
C ARG A 416 -11.61 -7.23 -17.45
N CYS A 417 -12.46 -7.89 -18.23
CA CYS A 417 -12.31 -9.30 -18.55
C CYS A 417 -11.06 -9.56 -19.39
N VAL A 418 -10.71 -8.70 -20.36
CA VAL A 418 -9.46 -8.81 -21.14
C VAL A 418 -8.24 -8.73 -20.22
N LEU A 419 -8.25 -7.83 -19.23
CA LEU A 419 -7.19 -7.76 -18.21
C LEU A 419 -7.13 -9.03 -17.37
N ALA A 420 -8.27 -9.49 -16.87
CA ALA A 420 -8.36 -10.71 -16.08
C ALA A 420 -7.88 -11.95 -16.86
N LEU A 421 -8.21 -12.04 -18.15
CA LEU A 421 -7.71 -13.10 -19.04
C LEU A 421 -6.20 -13.03 -19.17
N MET A 422 -5.61 -11.85 -19.34
CA MET A 422 -4.16 -11.69 -19.39
C MET A 422 -3.49 -12.15 -18.09
N ASP A 423 -4.08 -11.79 -16.94
CA ASP A 423 -3.59 -12.17 -15.62
C ASP A 423 -3.73 -13.68 -15.33
N LEU A 424 -4.72 -14.35 -15.94
CA LEU A 424 -4.92 -15.79 -15.84
C LEU A 424 -3.89 -16.61 -16.62
N ILE A 425 -3.20 -16.00 -17.60
CA ILE A 425 -2.25 -16.73 -18.44
C ILE A 425 -0.93 -16.90 -17.70
N THR A 426 -0.64 -18.14 -17.30
CA THR A 426 0.63 -18.48 -16.62
C THR A 426 1.67 -19.11 -17.55
N VAL A 427 1.28 -19.47 -18.78
CA VAL A 427 2.18 -20.09 -19.78
C VAL A 427 2.58 -19.05 -20.83
N LYS A 428 3.90 -18.92 -21.05
CA LYS A 428 4.47 -17.89 -21.92
C LYS A 428 3.97 -17.98 -23.37
N ASP A 429 3.81 -19.18 -23.91
CA ASP A 429 3.35 -19.34 -25.31
C ASP A 429 1.87 -18.94 -25.45
N THR A 430 1.01 -19.38 -24.53
CA THR A 430 -0.40 -18.94 -24.46
C THR A 430 -0.52 -17.42 -24.33
N LEU A 431 0.42 -16.76 -23.63
CA LEU A 431 0.45 -15.30 -23.50
C LEU A 431 0.74 -14.63 -24.84
N TYR A 432 1.67 -15.17 -25.63
CA TYR A 432 1.95 -14.64 -26.95
C TYR A 432 0.79 -14.87 -27.93
N ASP A 433 0.10 -16.01 -27.85
CA ASP A 433 -1.11 -16.26 -28.64
C ASP A 433 -2.19 -15.21 -28.33
N PHE A 434 -2.37 -14.86 -27.05
CA PHE A 434 -3.28 -13.80 -26.65
C PHE A 434 -2.84 -12.41 -27.14
N VAL A 435 -1.54 -12.09 -27.04
CA VAL A 435 -0.98 -10.84 -27.55
C VAL A 435 -1.13 -10.74 -29.07
N GLU A 436 -0.99 -11.84 -29.81
CA GLU A 436 -1.24 -11.88 -31.25
C GLU A 436 -2.69 -11.50 -31.59
N VAL A 437 -3.68 -11.96 -30.81
CA VAL A 437 -5.09 -11.56 -30.98
C VAL A 437 -5.31 -10.05 -30.77
N ILE A 438 -4.62 -9.45 -29.79
CA ILE A 438 -4.67 -7.99 -29.58
C ILE A 438 -3.95 -7.27 -30.73
N ALA A 439 -2.77 -7.75 -31.12
CA ALA A 439 -1.95 -7.19 -32.18
C ALA A 439 -2.75 -7.05 -33.47
N LEU A 440 -3.49 -8.10 -33.86
CA LEU A 440 -4.34 -8.17 -35.06
C LEU A 440 -5.43 -7.09 -35.14
N LYS A 441 -5.71 -6.35 -34.05
CA LYS A 441 -6.58 -5.16 -34.08
C LYS A 441 -5.91 -3.93 -34.66
N THR A 442 -4.59 -3.94 -34.81
CA THR A 442 -3.81 -2.83 -35.37
C THR A 442 -3.89 -2.89 -36.90
N PRO A 443 -4.44 -1.86 -37.58
CA PRO A 443 -4.61 -1.86 -39.03
C PRO A 443 -3.30 -1.95 -39.85
N SER A 444 -2.15 -1.81 -39.19
CA SER A 444 -0.83 -1.70 -39.80
C SER A 444 0.03 -2.96 -39.68
N LEU A 445 -0.53 -4.11 -39.29
CA LEU A 445 0.27 -5.35 -39.15
C LEU A 445 0.98 -5.75 -40.45
N ASP A 446 0.31 -5.59 -41.58
CA ASP A 446 0.86 -5.91 -42.91
C ASP A 446 2.09 -5.04 -43.26
N LEU A 447 2.15 -3.82 -42.71
CA LEU A 447 3.28 -2.89 -42.92
C LEU A 447 4.52 -3.28 -42.11
N LEU A 448 4.39 -4.11 -41.07
CA LEU A 448 5.49 -4.55 -40.21
C LEU A 448 6.28 -5.75 -40.77
N GLY A 449 5.86 -6.32 -41.91
CA GLY A 449 6.57 -7.40 -42.61
C GLY A 449 6.77 -8.66 -41.77
N ILE A 450 5.82 -8.95 -40.89
CA ILE A 450 5.96 -9.94 -39.80
C ILE A 450 6.15 -11.38 -40.33
N GLU A 451 5.58 -11.69 -41.49
CA GLU A 451 5.66 -13.03 -42.11
C GLU A 451 7.10 -13.46 -42.48
N ASN A 452 8.03 -12.51 -42.61
CA ASN A 452 9.43 -12.77 -42.99
C ASN A 452 10.43 -12.71 -41.82
N LYS A 453 9.95 -12.53 -40.58
CA LYS A 453 10.80 -12.38 -39.38
C LYS A 453 11.03 -13.71 -38.66
N LEU A 454 12.15 -13.84 -37.96
CA LEU A 454 12.40 -14.96 -37.03
C LEU A 454 11.37 -14.94 -35.89
N GLU A 455 11.11 -16.09 -35.27
CA GLU A 455 10.01 -16.24 -34.30
C GLU A 455 10.11 -15.28 -33.10
N MET A 456 11.31 -15.00 -32.59
CA MET A 456 11.50 -14.01 -31.51
C MET A 456 11.21 -12.58 -31.97
N ASP A 457 11.67 -12.20 -33.17
CA ASP A 457 11.42 -10.87 -33.74
C ASP A 457 9.93 -10.67 -34.10
N ARG A 458 9.22 -11.75 -34.42
CA ARG A 458 7.77 -11.77 -34.63
C ARG A 458 7.01 -11.53 -33.32
N ARG A 459 7.41 -12.17 -32.22
CA ARG A 459 6.79 -11.97 -30.89
C ARG A 459 6.94 -10.52 -30.41
N ALA A 460 8.13 -9.92 -30.56
CA ALA A 460 8.35 -8.50 -30.25
C ALA A 460 7.48 -7.58 -31.12
N ALA A 461 7.35 -7.87 -32.42
CA ALA A 461 6.49 -7.11 -33.32
C ALA A 461 5.00 -7.16 -32.92
N PHE A 462 4.51 -8.29 -32.39
CA PHE A 462 3.14 -8.40 -31.88
C PHE A 462 2.92 -7.57 -30.62
N VAL A 463 3.87 -7.57 -29.67
CA VAL A 463 3.79 -6.70 -28.48
C VAL A 463 3.72 -5.23 -28.91
N VAL A 464 4.57 -4.82 -29.84
CA VAL A 464 4.59 -3.45 -30.39
C VAL A 464 3.26 -3.09 -31.08
N ALA A 465 2.68 -3.99 -31.87
CA ALA A 465 1.38 -3.76 -32.48
C ALA A 465 0.27 -3.64 -31.41
N ALA A 466 0.24 -4.55 -30.43
CA ALA A 466 -0.72 -4.50 -29.33
C ALA A 466 -0.62 -3.19 -28.53
N LEU A 467 0.60 -2.70 -28.26
CA LEU A 467 0.83 -1.40 -27.64
C LEU A 467 0.24 -0.26 -28.48
N ASN A 468 0.50 -0.22 -29.79
CA ASN A 468 -0.08 0.79 -30.68
C ASN A 468 -1.61 0.79 -30.66
N TRP A 469 -2.23 -0.40 -30.63
CA TRP A 469 -3.68 -0.51 -30.48
C TRP A 469 -4.16 0.09 -29.16
N THR A 470 -3.52 -0.25 -28.03
CA THR A 470 -3.88 0.34 -26.73
C THR A 470 -3.71 1.86 -26.69
N VAL A 471 -2.66 2.42 -27.32
CA VAL A 471 -2.50 3.88 -27.48
C VAL A 471 -3.68 4.50 -28.24
N SER A 472 -4.08 3.89 -29.35
CA SER A 472 -5.24 4.32 -30.13
C SER A 472 -6.53 4.24 -29.29
N ARG A 473 -6.67 3.19 -28.48
CA ARG A 473 -7.83 2.97 -27.63
C ARG A 473 -7.93 3.98 -26.49
N VAL A 474 -6.84 4.28 -25.78
CA VAL A 474 -6.78 5.36 -24.77
C VAL A 474 -7.25 6.68 -25.38
N ARG A 475 -6.85 6.95 -26.62
CA ARG A 475 -7.27 8.14 -27.39
C ARG A 475 -8.71 8.07 -27.92
N ALA A 476 -9.47 7.03 -27.63
CA ALA A 476 -10.86 6.84 -28.02
C ALA A 476 -11.80 6.61 -26.82
N THR A 477 -11.28 6.52 -25.59
CA THR A 477 -12.09 6.29 -24.39
C THR A 477 -12.96 7.48 -24.04
N ALA A 478 -14.20 7.22 -23.61
CA ALA A 478 -15.16 8.25 -23.21
C ALA A 478 -15.12 8.54 -21.70
N THR A 479 -14.71 7.56 -20.87
CA THR A 479 -14.70 7.68 -19.40
C THR A 479 -13.31 7.42 -18.81
N ILE A 480 -13.05 7.91 -17.59
CA ILE A 480 -11.80 7.63 -16.87
C ILE A 480 -11.64 6.14 -16.58
N SER A 481 -12.72 5.43 -16.25
CA SER A 481 -12.64 3.99 -15.98
C SER A 481 -12.20 3.20 -17.22
N GLN A 482 -12.69 3.56 -18.41
CA GLN A 482 -12.22 2.98 -19.67
C GLN A 482 -10.73 3.27 -19.92
N ALA A 483 -10.29 4.51 -19.67
CA ALA A 483 -8.89 4.89 -19.81
C ALA A 483 -8.00 4.13 -18.81
N GLU A 484 -8.43 4.00 -17.55
CA GLU A 484 -7.74 3.24 -16.50
C GLU A 484 -7.52 1.78 -16.92
N ASN A 485 -8.58 1.09 -17.35
CA ASN A 485 -8.47 -0.30 -17.80
C ASN A 485 -7.57 -0.45 -19.03
N THR A 486 -7.61 0.53 -19.94
CA THR A 486 -6.76 0.50 -21.16
C THR A 486 -5.29 0.77 -20.82
N LEU A 487 -5.00 1.71 -19.91
CA LEU A 487 -3.65 1.98 -19.41
C LEU A 487 -3.09 0.78 -18.63
N ALA A 488 -3.93 0.10 -17.84
CA ALA A 488 -3.55 -1.12 -17.14
C ALA A 488 -3.15 -2.25 -18.10
N LEU A 489 -3.79 -2.33 -19.28
CA LEU A 489 -3.41 -3.27 -20.33
C LEU A 489 -2.11 -2.83 -21.00
N PHE A 490 -1.99 -1.54 -21.32
CA PHE A 490 -0.77 -0.95 -21.89
C PHE A 490 0.45 -1.25 -21.00
N LYS A 491 0.33 -1.07 -19.67
CA LYS A 491 1.41 -1.36 -18.71
C LYS A 491 1.85 -2.82 -18.74
N ARG A 492 0.90 -3.76 -18.69
CA ARG A 492 1.19 -5.20 -18.76
C ARG A 492 1.88 -5.58 -20.08
N LEU A 493 1.46 -4.98 -21.19
CA LEU A 493 2.09 -5.19 -22.49
C LEU A 493 3.49 -4.57 -22.57
N PHE A 494 3.69 -3.39 -21.96
CA PHE A 494 4.99 -2.70 -21.93
C PHE A 494 6.04 -3.52 -21.16
N GLU A 495 5.65 -4.16 -20.06
CA GLU A 495 6.51 -5.07 -19.29
C GLU A 495 6.97 -6.31 -20.09
N LEU A 496 6.30 -6.65 -21.20
CA LEU A 496 6.72 -7.74 -22.09
C LEU A 496 7.81 -7.34 -23.10
N LEU A 497 8.10 -6.04 -23.24
CA LEU A 497 9.19 -5.56 -24.09
C LEU A 497 10.55 -5.84 -23.45
N SER A 498 11.56 -6.06 -24.29
CA SER A 498 12.95 -6.12 -23.83
C SER A 498 13.44 -4.77 -23.29
N ASP A 499 14.39 -4.77 -22.36
CA ASP A 499 14.97 -3.53 -21.80
C ASP A 499 15.48 -2.57 -22.89
N SER A 500 16.03 -3.11 -23.99
CA SER A 500 16.48 -2.32 -25.14
C SER A 500 15.35 -1.62 -25.89
N GLU A 501 14.17 -2.24 -25.97
CA GLU A 501 13.00 -1.68 -26.65
C GLU A 501 12.21 -0.74 -25.73
N GLN A 502 12.17 -1.02 -24.43
CA GLN A 502 11.55 -0.14 -23.42
C GLN A 502 12.13 1.28 -23.48
N GLY A 503 13.45 1.42 -23.69
CA GLY A 503 14.08 2.73 -23.85
C GLY A 503 13.55 3.52 -25.04
N THR A 504 13.25 2.86 -26.17
CA THR A 504 12.67 3.52 -27.36
C THR A 504 11.19 3.87 -27.19
N TRP A 505 10.49 3.12 -26.33
CA TRP A 505 9.06 3.29 -26.06
C TRP A 505 8.78 4.18 -24.85
N LEU A 506 9.80 4.60 -24.10
CA LEU A 506 9.67 5.47 -22.93
C LEU A 506 8.93 6.76 -23.28
N GLU A 507 9.26 7.38 -24.42
CA GLU A 507 8.57 8.57 -24.92
C GLU A 507 7.08 8.30 -25.16
N HIS A 508 6.75 7.16 -25.77
CA HIS A 508 5.37 6.76 -26.05
C HIS A 508 4.61 6.43 -24.77
N PHE A 509 5.24 5.79 -23.79
CA PHE A 509 4.68 5.55 -22.47
C PHE A 509 4.25 6.88 -21.82
N THR A 510 5.15 7.87 -21.83
CA THR A 510 4.87 9.18 -21.25
C THR A 510 3.78 9.94 -22.01
N ASP A 511 3.78 9.92 -23.36
CA ASP A 511 2.72 10.54 -24.17
C ASP A 511 1.37 9.90 -23.88
N VAL A 512 1.30 8.57 -23.75
CA VAL A 512 0.03 7.85 -23.55
C VAL A 512 -0.60 8.17 -22.20
N TYR A 513 0.18 8.10 -21.11
CA TYR A 513 -0.32 8.42 -19.77
C TYR A 513 -0.63 9.91 -19.61
N ALA A 514 0.23 10.79 -20.13
CA ALA A 514 -0.03 12.23 -20.12
C ALA A 514 -1.25 12.59 -20.97
N ALA A 515 -1.40 12.02 -22.17
CA ALA A 515 -2.57 12.21 -23.01
C ALA A 515 -3.83 11.73 -22.30
N ALA A 516 -3.81 10.56 -21.65
CA ALA A 516 -4.95 10.08 -20.86
C ALA A 516 -5.32 11.06 -19.74
N ALA A 517 -4.33 11.57 -19.00
CA ALA A 517 -4.56 12.53 -17.93
C ALA A 517 -5.15 13.86 -18.42
N LEU A 518 -4.77 14.29 -19.63
CA LEU A 518 -5.10 15.59 -20.20
C LEU A 518 -6.32 15.58 -21.14
N TRP A 519 -6.82 14.41 -21.56
CA TRP A 519 -7.76 14.31 -22.70
C TRP A 519 -9.18 13.82 -22.39
N VAL A 520 -9.49 13.16 -21.26
CA VAL A 520 -10.82 12.52 -21.07
C VAL A 520 -11.95 13.57 -21.10
N GLY A 521 -12.57 13.69 -22.29
CA GLY A 521 -13.33 14.84 -22.77
C GLY A 521 -14.75 15.00 -22.21
N GLN A 522 -15.19 14.10 -21.33
CA GLN A 522 -16.48 14.21 -20.67
C GLN A 522 -16.42 15.06 -19.39
N ILE A 523 -15.25 15.10 -18.74
CA ILE A 523 -15.13 15.58 -17.35
C ILE A 523 -15.05 17.11 -17.24
N GLU A 524 -14.64 17.82 -18.29
CA GLU A 524 -14.61 19.30 -18.21
C GLU A 524 -16.02 19.91 -18.26
N LYS A 525 -16.97 19.24 -18.93
CA LYS A 525 -18.39 19.60 -18.83
C LYS A 525 -18.91 19.33 -17.42
N ASP A 526 -18.57 18.18 -16.84
CA ASP A 526 -19.07 17.76 -15.52
C ASP A 526 -18.44 18.58 -14.37
N VAL A 527 -17.14 18.90 -14.43
CA VAL A 527 -16.45 19.76 -13.44
C VAL A 527 -17.02 21.19 -13.44
N SER A 528 -17.45 21.71 -14.60
CA SER A 528 -18.11 23.02 -14.65
C SER A 528 -19.49 23.02 -13.98
N VAL A 529 -20.20 21.89 -14.03
CA VAL A 529 -21.54 21.69 -13.45
C VAL A 529 -21.47 21.31 -11.96
N ASP A 530 -20.41 20.61 -11.54
CA ASP A 530 -20.24 20.15 -10.16
C ASP A 530 -19.65 21.21 -9.21
N THR A 531 -18.98 22.25 -9.73
CA THR A 531 -18.42 23.32 -8.87
C THR A 531 -19.51 24.04 -8.06
N ASP A 532 -20.69 24.26 -8.65
CA ASP A 532 -21.85 24.85 -7.96
C ASP A 532 -22.48 23.89 -6.95
N ARG A 533 -22.39 22.57 -7.17
CA ARG A 533 -22.86 21.53 -6.23
C ARG A 533 -21.92 21.34 -5.04
N VAL A 534 -20.60 21.45 -5.25
CA VAL A 534 -19.57 21.35 -4.22
C VAL A 534 -19.71 22.46 -3.16
N LEU A 535 -20.19 23.65 -3.55
CA LEU A 535 -20.50 24.73 -2.61
C LEU A 535 -21.74 24.46 -1.75
N ALA A 536 -22.62 23.55 -2.17
CA ALA A 536 -23.87 23.23 -1.49
C ALA A 536 -23.78 22.01 -0.54
N ASP A 537 -22.72 21.19 -0.64
CA ASP A 537 -22.58 19.93 0.11
C ASP A 537 -21.51 20.01 1.22
N ALA A 538 -21.95 19.97 2.47
CA ALA A 538 -21.09 20.01 3.66
C ALA A 538 -20.19 18.77 3.81
N ALA A 539 -20.58 17.61 3.28
CA ALA A 539 -19.74 16.39 3.32
C ALA A 539 -18.57 16.50 2.34
N ALA A 540 -18.79 17.15 1.20
CA ALA A 540 -17.73 17.48 0.25
C ALA A 540 -16.74 18.50 0.85
N GLN A 541 -17.20 19.46 1.65
CA GLN A 541 -16.33 20.42 2.35
C GLN A 541 -15.45 19.75 3.42
N ASN A 542 -15.93 18.72 4.12
CA ASN A 542 -15.15 17.99 5.12
C ASN A 542 -14.14 16.99 4.53
N CYS A 543 -14.44 16.36 3.38
CA CYS A 543 -13.51 15.44 2.70
C CYS A 543 -12.28 16.14 2.09
N VAL A 544 -12.30 17.46 2.04
CA VAL A 544 -11.30 18.31 1.38
C VAL A 544 -10.08 18.57 2.25
N GLU A 545 -10.21 18.39 3.57
CA GLU A 545 -9.13 18.59 4.53
C GLU A 545 -8.24 17.34 4.70
N SER A 546 -8.67 16.15 4.23
CA SER A 546 -8.02 14.86 4.54
C SER A 546 -7.40 14.16 3.31
N PHE A 547 -6.76 14.91 2.43
CA PHE A 547 -6.40 14.43 1.09
C PHE A 547 -4.97 13.87 0.99
N ASP A 548 -4.63 12.91 1.84
CA ASP A 548 -3.39 12.12 1.73
C ASP A 548 -3.58 10.93 0.75
N ASP A 549 -2.49 10.57 0.05
CA ASP A 549 -2.41 9.56 -1.02
C ASP A 549 -2.70 8.11 -0.55
N ALA A 550 -2.99 7.89 0.74
CA ALA A 550 -3.14 6.59 1.38
C ALA A 550 -4.60 6.17 1.71
N SER A 551 -5.60 6.61 0.95
CA SER A 551 -6.99 6.24 1.26
C SER A 551 -7.37 4.85 0.70
N THR A 552 -7.79 3.94 1.58
CA THR A 552 -8.35 2.63 1.24
C THR A 552 -9.62 2.75 0.36
N GLY A 553 -9.88 1.75 -0.49
CA GLY A 553 -10.97 1.75 -1.49
C GLY A 553 -12.38 2.00 -0.95
N GLU A 554 -12.59 1.84 0.36
CA GLU A 554 -13.88 2.08 1.02
C GLU A 554 -14.13 3.57 1.35
N GLN A 555 -13.07 4.35 1.63
CA GLN A 555 -13.15 5.81 1.77
C GLN A 555 -13.36 6.49 0.41
N LEU A 556 -12.82 5.91 -0.66
CA LEU A 556 -13.07 6.33 -2.04
C LEU A 556 -14.55 6.18 -2.45
N LYS A 557 -15.31 5.21 -1.92
CA LYS A 557 -16.74 5.06 -2.27
C LYS A 557 -17.60 6.25 -1.83
N LYS A 558 -17.25 6.93 -0.73
CA LYS A 558 -18.00 8.09 -0.18
C LYS A 558 -17.65 9.44 -0.81
N ARG A 559 -16.59 9.52 -1.63
CA ARG A 559 -16.13 10.78 -2.26
C ARG A 559 -16.95 11.12 -3.52
N PRO A 560 -17.14 12.40 -3.86
CA PRO A 560 -17.70 12.82 -5.14
C PRO A 560 -16.87 12.30 -6.33
N GLU A 561 -17.54 11.93 -7.42
CA GLU A 561 -16.92 11.30 -8.60
C GLU A 561 -15.84 12.19 -9.25
N TRP A 562 -16.10 13.50 -9.38
CA TRP A 562 -15.14 14.46 -9.93
C TRP A 562 -13.80 14.52 -9.15
N LEU A 563 -13.84 14.29 -7.83
CA LEU A 563 -12.65 14.33 -6.97
C LEU A 563 -11.78 13.08 -7.14
N LYS A 564 -12.43 11.91 -7.31
CA LYS A 564 -11.74 10.65 -7.66
C LYS A 564 -11.08 10.77 -9.03
N ASN A 565 -11.79 11.37 -9.98
CA ASN A 565 -11.30 11.61 -11.34
C ASN A 565 -10.03 12.47 -11.36
N LEU A 566 -9.95 13.50 -10.52
CA LEU A 566 -8.73 14.32 -10.38
C LEU A 566 -7.56 13.56 -9.74
N GLN A 567 -7.81 12.71 -8.74
CA GLN A 567 -6.79 11.84 -8.15
C GLN A 567 -6.18 10.89 -9.17
N ILE A 568 -7.03 10.23 -9.93
CA ILE A 568 -6.62 9.25 -10.93
C ILE A 568 -5.70 9.91 -11.97
N ARG A 569 -6.03 11.12 -12.42
CA ARG A 569 -5.19 11.89 -13.35
C ARG A 569 -3.85 12.31 -12.75
N ALA A 570 -3.85 12.79 -11.52
CA ALA A 570 -2.61 13.16 -10.82
C ALA A 570 -1.69 11.94 -10.69
N ARG A 571 -2.25 10.78 -10.31
CA ARG A 571 -1.54 9.51 -10.27
C ARG A 571 -0.96 9.12 -11.63
N TRP A 572 -1.72 9.22 -12.73
CA TRP A 572 -1.20 8.90 -14.07
C TRP A 572 -0.03 9.80 -14.49
N LEU A 573 -0.06 11.09 -14.14
CA LEU A 573 1.07 11.99 -14.39
C LEU A 573 2.29 11.64 -13.53
N LYS A 574 2.08 11.25 -12.26
CA LYS A 574 3.15 10.74 -11.38
C LYS A 574 3.73 9.42 -11.92
N GLU A 575 2.90 8.49 -12.39
CA GLU A 575 3.34 7.24 -13.01
C GLU A 575 4.16 7.50 -14.28
N ALA A 576 3.73 8.42 -15.14
CA ALA A 576 4.51 8.84 -16.31
C ALA A 576 5.87 9.43 -15.92
N PHE A 577 5.89 10.28 -14.89
CA PHE A 577 7.13 10.90 -14.40
C PHE A 577 8.07 9.89 -13.74
N ALA A 578 7.55 8.93 -12.96
CA ALA A 578 8.31 7.89 -12.29
C ALA A 578 8.99 6.91 -13.26
N VAL A 579 8.50 6.78 -14.49
CA VAL A 579 9.19 5.98 -15.52
C VAL A 579 10.40 6.73 -16.10
N LEU A 580 10.39 8.07 -16.06
CA LEU A 580 11.51 8.92 -16.46
C LEU A 580 12.59 9.03 -15.39
N ASP A 581 12.33 8.52 -14.18
CA ASP A 581 13.08 8.69 -12.93
C ASP A 581 14.61 8.55 -13.03
N ARG A 582 15.11 7.77 -14.00
CA ARG A 582 16.54 7.53 -14.22
C ARG A 582 17.26 8.62 -15.03
N ASP A 583 16.54 9.57 -15.63
CA ASP A 583 17.10 10.62 -16.49
C ASP A 583 16.51 12.00 -16.14
N SER A 584 17.30 12.80 -15.43
CA SER A 584 16.93 14.17 -15.01
C SER A 584 16.60 15.08 -16.19
N THR A 585 17.21 14.85 -17.37
CA THR A 585 16.97 15.64 -18.58
C THR A 585 15.58 15.35 -19.15
N LEU A 586 15.20 14.06 -19.20
CA LEU A 586 13.87 13.65 -19.65
C LEU A 586 12.78 14.11 -18.67
N CYS A 587 13.00 13.98 -17.35
CA CYS A 587 12.10 14.53 -16.33
C CYS A 587 11.86 16.03 -16.52
N ALA A 588 12.93 16.79 -16.78
CA ALA A 588 12.81 18.23 -17.00
C ALA A 588 12.12 18.59 -18.32
N CYS A 589 12.36 17.83 -19.40
CA CYS A 589 11.64 18.03 -20.65
C CYS A 589 10.13 17.75 -20.50
N PHE A 590 9.76 16.71 -19.75
CA PHE A 590 8.37 16.40 -19.43
C PHE A 590 7.71 17.53 -18.62
N LEU A 591 8.41 18.07 -17.61
CA LEU A 591 7.94 19.25 -16.87
C LEU A 591 7.79 20.47 -17.78
N THR A 592 8.74 20.70 -18.69
CA THR A 592 8.70 21.79 -19.67
C THR A 592 7.43 21.71 -20.52
N ASP A 593 7.08 20.51 -20.99
CA ASP A 593 5.86 20.28 -21.76
C ASP A 593 4.59 20.55 -20.93
N LEU A 594 4.53 20.09 -19.67
CA LEU A 594 3.41 20.38 -18.77
C LEU A 594 3.23 21.89 -18.54
N VAL A 595 4.32 22.62 -18.29
CA VAL A 595 4.29 24.09 -18.12
C VAL A 595 3.83 24.78 -19.40
N ALA A 596 4.29 24.31 -20.56
CA ALA A 596 3.86 24.84 -21.85
C ALA A 596 2.36 24.59 -22.10
N ILE A 597 1.85 23.42 -21.73
CA ILE A 597 0.42 23.06 -21.83
C ILE A 597 -0.43 23.97 -20.95
N VAL A 598 -0.04 24.09 -19.67
CA VAL A 598 -0.71 24.95 -18.68
C VAL A 598 -0.73 26.41 -19.15
N SER A 599 0.42 26.93 -19.60
CA SER A 599 0.56 28.32 -20.06
C SER A 599 -0.26 28.62 -21.32
N LYS A 600 -0.20 27.73 -22.32
CA LYS A 600 -0.95 27.88 -23.58
C LYS A 600 -2.46 27.76 -23.37
N SER A 601 -2.88 26.96 -22.40
CA SER A 601 -4.30 26.82 -22.04
C SER A 601 -4.86 28.13 -21.46
N VAL A 602 -4.09 28.80 -20.59
CA VAL A 602 -4.44 30.12 -20.05
C VAL A 602 -4.44 31.21 -21.13
N GLU A 603 -3.46 31.21 -22.04
CA GLU A 603 -3.39 32.16 -23.15
C GLU A 603 -4.65 32.10 -24.04
N THR A 604 -5.11 30.88 -24.32
CA THR A 604 -6.31 30.63 -25.13
C THR A 604 -7.56 31.32 -24.57
N TRP A 605 -7.67 31.43 -23.23
CA TRP A 605 -8.80 32.10 -22.59
C TRP A 605 -8.63 33.59 -22.35
N THR A 606 -7.39 34.03 -22.18
CA THR A 606 -7.08 35.42 -21.81
C THR A 606 -6.88 36.32 -23.02
N HIS A 607 -7.09 35.80 -24.24
CA HIS A 607 -6.99 36.53 -25.52
C HIS A 607 -5.63 37.25 -25.71
N GLY A 608 -4.52 36.52 -25.57
CA GLY A 608 -3.22 36.93 -26.12
C GLY A 608 -2.25 37.67 -25.20
N SER A 609 -2.28 37.43 -23.89
CA SER A 609 -1.37 38.11 -22.94
C SER A 609 0.00 37.41 -22.73
N VAL A 610 0.23 36.20 -23.24
CA VAL A 610 1.40 35.37 -22.85
C VAL A 610 1.93 34.56 -24.05
N ASP A 611 3.12 34.85 -24.57
CA ASP A 611 3.75 34.17 -25.73
C ASP A 611 4.24 32.75 -25.34
N ALA A 612 3.34 31.76 -25.23
CA ALA A 612 3.57 30.49 -24.53
C ALA A 612 4.77 29.66 -25.03
N LEU A 613 5.17 29.80 -26.31
CA LEU A 613 6.32 29.10 -26.89
C LEU A 613 7.67 29.73 -26.51
N LYS A 614 7.75 31.05 -26.27
CA LYS A 614 8.96 31.69 -25.74
C LYS A 614 9.12 31.47 -24.24
N HIS A 615 8.02 31.22 -23.53
CA HIS A 615 7.99 31.20 -22.06
C HIS A 615 8.23 29.83 -21.43
N ALA A 616 8.38 28.75 -22.21
CA ALA A 616 8.81 27.43 -21.72
C ALA A 616 10.25 27.07 -22.12
N ASN A 617 10.83 27.74 -23.13
CA ASN A 617 12.13 27.38 -23.74
C ASN A 617 13.37 27.82 -22.93
N PHE A 618 13.25 27.99 -21.62
CA PHE A 618 14.36 28.45 -20.78
C PHE A 618 15.19 27.30 -20.22
N TRP A 619 14.76 26.05 -20.39
CA TRP A 619 15.57 24.89 -20.01
C TRP A 619 16.84 24.78 -20.88
N PRO A 620 18.03 24.57 -20.30
CA PRO A 620 19.30 24.53 -21.05
C PRO A 620 19.34 23.42 -22.11
N TYR A 621 18.52 22.38 -21.96
CA TYR A 621 18.37 21.30 -22.93
C TYR A 621 17.10 21.51 -23.76
N GLN A 622 17.25 22.04 -24.97
CA GLN A 622 16.15 22.11 -25.92
C GLN A 622 15.88 20.71 -26.48
N SER A 623 14.75 20.09 -26.10
CA SER A 623 14.24 18.94 -26.83
C SER A 623 13.75 19.39 -28.21
N LYS A 624 14.18 18.67 -29.27
CA LYS A 624 13.68 18.90 -30.64
C LYS A 624 12.23 18.44 -30.82
N ASN A 625 11.73 17.56 -29.96
CA ASN A 625 10.38 16.97 -30.01
C ASN A 625 9.67 17.09 -28.66
N ARG A 626 8.37 17.44 -28.65
CA ARG A 626 7.58 17.41 -27.41
C ARG A 626 7.23 15.96 -27.06
N PHE A 627 7.39 15.60 -25.78
CA PHE A 627 6.89 14.35 -25.19
C PHE A 627 5.37 14.35 -25.15
N ILE A 628 4.77 15.50 -24.84
CA ILE A 628 3.32 15.62 -24.65
C ILE A 628 2.73 16.56 -25.71
N THR A 629 1.77 16.06 -26.49
CA THR A 629 1.05 16.89 -27.46
C THR A 629 -0.41 17.10 -27.04
N PRO A 630 -0.78 18.27 -26.45
CA PRO A 630 -2.17 18.55 -26.12
C PRO A 630 -3.00 18.75 -27.40
N ARG A 631 -4.17 18.11 -27.49
CA ARG A 631 -5.08 18.27 -28.63
C ARG A 631 -5.99 19.50 -28.52
N ILE A 632 -6.32 19.92 -27.31
CA ILE A 632 -7.19 21.06 -26.98
C ILE A 632 -6.60 21.75 -25.74
N ALA A 633 -6.84 23.06 -25.58
CA ALA A 633 -6.52 23.78 -24.35
C ALA A 633 -7.31 23.18 -23.16
N LEU A 634 -6.62 22.90 -22.05
CA LEU A 634 -7.25 22.43 -20.80
C LEU A 634 -8.21 23.48 -20.28
N GLY A 635 -9.36 23.10 -19.70
CA GLY A 635 -10.35 23.84 -18.89
C GLY A 635 -9.76 24.49 -17.61
N PRO A 636 -10.37 25.54 -16.99
CA PRO A 636 -9.79 26.20 -15.80
C PRO A 636 -9.52 25.25 -14.62
N GLY A 637 -10.40 24.27 -14.40
CA GLY A 637 -10.19 23.20 -13.43
C GLY A 637 -9.06 22.24 -13.81
N GLY A 638 -8.90 21.96 -15.12
CA GLY A 638 -7.78 21.18 -15.66
C GLY A 638 -6.43 21.87 -15.47
N VAL A 639 -6.37 23.19 -15.67
CA VAL A 639 -5.16 23.99 -15.41
C VAL A 639 -4.76 23.92 -13.93
N LEU A 640 -5.70 24.06 -12.99
CA LEU A 640 -5.39 23.96 -11.56
C LEU A 640 -4.92 22.55 -11.16
N ALA A 641 -5.58 21.50 -11.67
CA ALA A 641 -5.23 20.11 -11.36
C ALA A 641 -3.84 19.71 -11.88
N VAL A 642 -3.55 20.08 -13.13
CA VAL A 642 -2.23 19.83 -13.73
C VAL A 642 -1.18 20.64 -13.00
N SER A 643 -1.42 21.92 -12.70
CA SER A 643 -0.47 22.77 -11.97
C SER A 643 -0.14 22.24 -10.58
N ALA A 644 -1.14 21.74 -9.82
CA ALA A 644 -0.91 21.12 -8.52
C ALA A 644 0.04 19.91 -8.62
N THR A 645 -0.20 19.03 -9.60
CA THR A 645 0.67 17.87 -9.84
C THR A 645 2.05 18.33 -10.31
N THR A 646 2.14 19.31 -11.20
CA THR A 646 3.41 19.88 -11.67
C THR A 646 4.22 20.46 -10.50
N PHE A 647 3.60 21.08 -9.50
CA PHE A 647 4.33 21.54 -8.30
C PHE A 647 4.94 20.40 -7.48
N GLU A 648 4.23 19.29 -7.32
CA GLU A 648 4.77 18.11 -6.63
C GLU A 648 5.96 17.52 -7.39
N LEU A 649 5.85 17.39 -8.71
CA LEU A 649 6.95 16.92 -9.56
C LEU A 649 8.15 17.88 -9.54
N PHE A 650 7.92 19.20 -9.41
CA PHE A 650 9.01 20.16 -9.20
C PHE A 650 9.72 19.94 -7.87
N VAL A 651 8.98 19.70 -6.78
CA VAL A 651 9.57 19.42 -5.46
C VAL A 651 10.44 18.18 -5.54
N GLU A 652 9.93 17.10 -6.13
CA GLU A 652 10.65 15.84 -6.28
C GLU A 652 11.94 16.00 -7.09
N LEU A 653 11.91 16.71 -8.22
CA LEU A 653 13.12 16.96 -9.01
C LEU A 653 14.11 17.89 -8.29
N LEU A 654 13.62 18.90 -7.58
CA LEU A 654 14.45 19.81 -6.79
C LEU A 654 15.16 19.08 -5.65
N GLU A 655 14.47 18.20 -4.93
CA GLU A 655 15.04 17.42 -3.83
C GLU A 655 16.13 16.46 -4.32
N ARG A 656 15.94 15.82 -5.48
CA ARG A 656 16.97 14.95 -6.07
C ARG A 656 18.23 15.70 -6.47
N LEU A 657 18.09 16.91 -7.03
CA LEU A 657 19.23 17.78 -7.32
C LEU A 657 19.98 18.21 -6.05
N LEU A 658 19.33 18.16 -4.87
CA LEU A 658 19.99 18.38 -3.58
C LEU A 658 20.71 17.13 -3.07
N GLU A 659 20.13 15.94 -3.27
CA GLU A 659 20.65 14.67 -2.75
C GLU A 659 21.86 14.13 -3.54
N SER A 660 21.99 14.44 -4.84
CA SER A 660 23.08 13.95 -5.71
C SER A 660 24.47 14.54 -5.41
N ARG A 661 24.66 15.24 -4.29
CA ARG A 661 25.89 15.98 -3.96
C ARG A 661 26.99 15.11 -3.34
N GLY A 662 27.85 14.56 -4.20
CA GLY A 662 29.28 14.33 -3.90
C GLY A 662 30.13 15.52 -4.37
N SER A 663 31.38 15.65 -3.89
CA SER A 663 32.33 16.74 -4.23
C SER A 663 32.39 17.03 -5.74
N PRO A 664 31.72 18.08 -6.25
CA PRO A 664 31.58 18.31 -7.68
C PRO A 664 32.75 19.10 -8.25
N ASN A 665 33.09 18.86 -9.52
CA ASN A 665 34.04 19.71 -10.28
C ASN A 665 33.35 21.02 -10.72
N ASP A 666 34.12 22.08 -10.99
CA ASP A 666 33.60 23.41 -11.37
C ASP A 666 32.62 23.38 -12.59
N ASP A 667 32.85 22.50 -13.57
CA ASP A 667 31.97 22.32 -14.75
C ASP A 667 30.60 21.67 -14.41
N GLU A 668 30.57 20.81 -13.39
CA GLU A 668 29.34 20.16 -12.90
C GLU A 668 28.48 21.15 -12.10
N ILE A 669 29.12 22.07 -11.38
CA ILE A 669 28.46 23.17 -10.66
C ILE A 669 27.76 24.10 -11.66
N GLU A 670 28.41 24.47 -12.76
CA GLU A 670 27.82 25.34 -13.79
C GLU A 670 26.57 24.70 -14.43
N THR A 671 26.64 23.40 -14.74
CA THR A 671 25.51 22.67 -15.34
C THR A 671 24.33 22.60 -14.37
N CYS A 672 24.59 22.24 -13.11
CA CYS A 672 23.58 22.16 -12.06
C CYS A 672 22.91 23.52 -11.78
N MET A 673 23.70 24.61 -11.80
CA MET A 673 23.18 25.97 -11.61
C MET A 673 22.23 26.38 -12.74
N ASN A 674 22.56 26.04 -13.99
CA ASN A 674 21.68 26.30 -15.14
C ASN A 674 20.37 25.50 -15.05
N GLU A 675 20.43 24.23 -14.62
CA GLU A 675 19.25 23.41 -14.37
C GLU A 675 18.38 24.02 -13.26
N TYR A 676 18.98 24.44 -12.15
CA TYR A 676 18.24 25.05 -11.05
C TYR A 676 17.56 26.37 -11.45
N ILE A 677 18.29 27.25 -12.16
CA ILE A 677 17.75 28.49 -12.74
C ILE A 677 16.57 28.18 -13.68
N GLY A 678 16.71 27.13 -14.51
CA GLY A 678 15.66 26.60 -15.36
C GLY A 678 14.39 26.22 -14.59
N LEU A 679 14.53 25.50 -13.47
CA LEU A 679 13.41 25.00 -12.67
C LEU A 679 12.66 26.15 -12.00
N VAL A 680 13.38 27.12 -11.43
CA VAL A 680 12.79 28.31 -10.80
C VAL A 680 12.00 29.14 -11.82
N PHE A 681 12.52 29.28 -13.04
CA PHE A 681 11.80 29.98 -14.11
C PHE A 681 10.51 29.24 -14.49
N MET A 682 10.57 27.92 -14.70
CA MET A 682 9.38 27.12 -15.04
C MET A 682 8.35 27.14 -13.90
N LEU A 683 8.79 27.03 -12.65
CA LEU A 683 7.94 27.16 -11.46
C LEU A 683 7.22 28.52 -11.43
N THR A 684 7.93 29.61 -11.69
CA THR A 684 7.37 30.96 -11.77
C THR A 684 6.22 31.04 -12.79
N ARG A 685 6.37 30.36 -13.94
CA ARG A 685 5.32 30.31 -14.96
C ARG A 685 4.11 29.51 -14.51
N THR A 686 4.31 28.36 -13.87
CA THR A 686 3.21 27.54 -13.33
C THR A 686 2.42 28.29 -12.25
N VAL A 687 3.09 29.01 -11.36
CA VAL A 687 2.43 29.88 -10.36
C VAL A 687 1.62 30.99 -11.05
N SER A 688 2.18 31.65 -12.07
CA SER A 688 1.49 32.71 -12.81
C SER A 688 0.24 32.20 -13.54
N ALA A 689 0.36 31.07 -14.25
CA ALA A 689 -0.75 30.45 -14.97
C ALA A 689 -1.86 29.97 -14.02
N SER A 690 -1.49 29.38 -12.88
CA SER A 690 -2.42 28.99 -11.82
C SER A 690 -3.21 30.17 -11.27
N THR A 691 -2.53 31.30 -11.06
CA THR A 691 -3.14 32.55 -10.56
C THR A 691 -4.15 33.09 -11.57
N ALA A 692 -3.78 33.16 -12.85
CA ALA A 692 -4.67 33.60 -13.91
C ALA A 692 -5.91 32.70 -14.07
N ALA A 693 -5.73 31.38 -13.98
CA ALA A 693 -6.84 30.42 -14.00
C ALA A 693 -7.77 30.58 -12.78
N GLY A 694 -7.21 30.79 -11.58
CA GLY A 694 -7.97 31.08 -10.37
C GLY A 694 -8.82 32.36 -10.49
N ILE A 695 -8.27 33.42 -11.12
CA ILE A 695 -8.99 34.67 -11.39
C ILE A 695 -10.16 34.44 -12.38
N ALA A 696 -9.97 33.59 -13.40
CA ALA A 696 -10.97 33.32 -14.43
C ALA A 696 -12.21 32.56 -13.91
N ILE A 697 -12.05 31.73 -12.86
CA ILE A 697 -13.15 30.90 -12.29
C ILE A 697 -14.24 31.74 -11.60
N LYS A 698 -14.03 33.04 -11.33
CA LYS A 698 -15.04 34.00 -10.82
C LYS A 698 -15.90 33.54 -9.62
N THR A 699 -15.51 32.52 -8.86
CA THR A 699 -16.23 32.02 -7.68
C THR A 699 -15.29 31.30 -6.69
N PRO A 700 -15.63 31.22 -5.39
CA PRO A 700 -14.76 30.69 -4.34
C PRO A 700 -14.75 29.15 -4.33
N GLY A 701 -14.09 28.51 -5.29
CA GLY A 701 -13.88 27.06 -5.29
C GLY A 701 -12.68 26.66 -4.41
N GLY A 702 -12.91 26.38 -3.13
CA GLY A 702 -11.85 26.22 -2.11
C GLY A 702 -10.92 24.99 -2.23
N THR A 703 -11.25 24.01 -3.07
CA THR A 703 -10.54 22.72 -3.15
C THR A 703 -9.36 22.72 -4.10
N SER A 704 -9.59 23.03 -5.38
CA SER A 704 -8.55 23.10 -6.40
C SER A 704 -7.59 24.27 -6.13
N ALA A 705 -8.11 25.38 -5.60
CA ALA A 705 -7.31 26.50 -5.12
C ALA A 705 -6.46 26.14 -3.89
N GLY A 706 -6.99 25.32 -2.98
CA GLY A 706 -6.28 24.82 -1.80
C GLY A 706 -5.07 23.94 -2.15
N ARG A 707 -5.21 23.01 -3.12
CA ARG A 707 -4.08 22.20 -3.58
C ARG A 707 -3.04 22.97 -4.37
N VAL A 708 -3.49 23.87 -5.24
CA VAL A 708 -2.56 24.76 -5.96
C VAL A 708 -1.80 25.62 -4.96
N ALA A 709 -2.44 26.11 -3.90
CA ALA A 709 -1.78 26.85 -2.83
C ALA A 709 -0.81 25.96 -2.02
N LEU A 710 -1.19 24.73 -1.64
CA LEU A 710 -0.32 23.80 -0.91
C LEU A 710 0.88 23.35 -1.75
N GLY A 711 0.65 22.92 -3.00
CA GLY A 711 1.71 22.53 -3.94
C GLY A 711 2.66 23.69 -4.22
N ALA A 712 2.13 24.88 -4.48
CA ALA A 712 2.95 26.08 -4.64
C ALA A 712 3.72 26.42 -3.35
N ALA A 713 3.12 26.26 -2.17
CA ALA A 713 3.80 26.50 -0.89
C ALA A 713 4.97 25.53 -0.68
N ARG A 714 4.78 24.24 -0.98
CA ARG A 714 5.84 23.23 -0.91
C ARG A 714 6.97 23.56 -1.89
N ALA A 715 6.64 23.85 -3.15
CA ALA A 715 7.63 24.24 -4.15
C ALA A 715 8.40 25.51 -3.77
N LEU A 716 7.73 26.54 -3.23
CA LEU A 716 8.39 27.75 -2.71
C LEU A 716 9.35 27.45 -1.56
N PHE A 717 8.97 26.53 -0.66
CA PHE A 717 9.80 26.11 0.45
C PHE A 717 11.03 25.33 -0.01
N SER A 718 10.88 24.39 -0.97
CA SER A 718 12.01 23.67 -1.56
C SER A 718 12.99 24.60 -2.27
N VAL A 719 12.50 25.61 -3.01
CA VAL A 719 13.36 26.65 -3.59
C VAL A 719 14.09 27.46 -2.51
N ALA A 720 13.45 27.78 -1.39
CA ALA A 720 14.11 28.48 -0.28
C ALA A 720 15.24 27.63 0.35
N LYS A 721 15.01 26.32 0.53
CA LYS A 721 16.00 25.35 1.01
C LYS A 721 17.18 25.25 0.05
N CYS A 722 16.91 25.08 -1.25
CA CYS A 722 17.93 25.02 -2.29
C CYS A 722 18.77 26.30 -2.35
N LEU A 723 18.14 27.47 -2.35
CA LEU A 723 18.85 28.76 -2.38
C LEU A 723 19.79 28.91 -1.18
N THR A 724 19.34 28.50 0.01
CA THR A 724 20.16 28.55 1.24
C THR A 724 21.39 27.64 1.14
N GLN A 725 21.22 26.42 0.62
CA GLN A 725 22.32 25.46 0.43
C GLN A 725 23.29 25.85 -0.70
N VAL A 726 22.78 26.44 -1.78
CA VAL A 726 23.60 26.96 -2.90
C VAL A 726 24.44 28.14 -2.43
N ASN A 727 23.86 29.08 -1.67
CA ASN A 727 24.59 30.21 -1.09
C ASN A 727 25.74 29.77 -0.19
N PHE A 728 25.54 28.69 0.58
CA PHE A 728 26.60 28.12 1.40
C PHE A 728 27.75 27.57 0.55
N ALA A 729 27.45 26.83 -0.52
CA ALA A 729 28.46 26.26 -1.43
C ALA A 729 29.18 27.30 -2.32
N VAL A 730 28.50 28.38 -2.69
CA VAL A 730 29.04 29.46 -3.54
C VAL A 730 30.04 30.34 -2.80
N ARG A 731 29.87 30.53 -1.48
CA ARG A 731 30.81 31.30 -0.65
C ARG A 731 32.21 30.66 -0.51
N SER A 732 32.37 29.42 -0.98
CA SER A 732 33.65 28.68 -0.99
C SER A 732 34.39 28.66 -2.35
N SER A 733 33.87 29.25 -3.44
CA SER A 733 34.52 29.24 -4.78
C SER A 733 34.43 30.59 -5.52
N ASP A 734 35.56 31.07 -6.04
CA ASP A 734 35.87 32.52 -6.08
C ASP A 734 35.73 33.24 -7.44
N ALA A 735 35.30 32.60 -8.54
CA ALA A 735 35.25 33.29 -9.85
C ALA A 735 34.05 32.97 -10.76
N VAL A 736 33.56 31.72 -10.82
CA VAL A 736 32.45 31.33 -11.72
C VAL A 736 31.08 31.72 -11.12
N SER A 737 30.98 31.90 -9.80
CA SER A 737 29.71 31.97 -9.09
C SER A 737 28.97 33.31 -9.13
N LYS A 738 29.63 34.46 -9.38
CA LYS A 738 28.99 35.79 -9.30
C LYS A 738 27.94 36.09 -10.38
N THR A 739 28.11 35.57 -11.59
CA THR A 739 27.15 35.80 -12.70
C THR A 739 25.91 34.92 -12.53
N PHE A 740 26.11 33.65 -12.17
CA PHE A 740 25.03 32.70 -11.91
C PHE A 740 24.21 33.07 -10.67
N ASP A 741 24.87 33.57 -9.62
CA ASP A 741 24.20 34.11 -8.44
C ASP A 741 23.25 35.27 -8.82
N ARG A 742 23.70 36.19 -9.69
CA ARG A 742 22.85 37.30 -10.16
C ARG A 742 21.61 36.83 -10.94
N ASP A 743 21.78 35.89 -11.87
CA ASP A 743 20.68 35.42 -12.72
C ASP A 743 19.70 34.55 -11.93
N LEU A 744 20.20 33.72 -11.01
CA LEU A 744 19.38 32.97 -10.07
C LEU A 744 18.56 33.89 -9.16
N ILE A 745 19.20 34.88 -8.54
CA ILE A 745 18.52 35.88 -7.69
C ILE A 745 17.43 36.61 -8.50
N ALA A 746 17.69 36.96 -9.77
CA ALA A 746 16.69 37.59 -10.62
C ALA A 746 15.46 36.70 -10.85
N GLN A 747 15.66 35.40 -11.08
CA GLN A 747 14.54 34.45 -11.23
C GLN A 747 13.76 34.26 -9.93
N VAL A 748 14.45 34.14 -8.79
CA VAL A 748 13.80 33.98 -7.48
C VAL A 748 13.01 35.25 -7.11
N LYS A 749 13.51 36.45 -7.45
CA LYS A 749 12.76 37.71 -7.30
C LYS A 749 11.48 37.72 -8.14
N SER A 750 11.55 37.21 -9.38
CA SER A 750 10.37 37.05 -10.23
C SER A 750 9.36 36.07 -9.63
N LEU A 751 9.81 34.94 -9.08
CA LEU A 751 8.95 33.98 -8.38
C LEU A 751 8.26 34.63 -7.17
N LEU A 752 9.01 35.40 -6.38
CA LEU A 752 8.47 36.13 -5.23
C LEU A 752 7.38 37.13 -5.65
N ALA A 753 7.62 37.91 -6.72
CA ALA A 753 6.64 38.87 -7.23
C ALA A 753 5.33 38.19 -7.65
N VAL A 754 5.39 37.09 -8.41
CA VAL A 754 4.21 36.32 -8.82
C VAL A 754 3.52 35.69 -7.61
N SER A 755 4.26 35.19 -6.63
CA SER A 755 3.68 34.62 -5.39
C SER A 755 2.92 35.67 -4.55
N ASN A 756 3.31 36.95 -4.63
CA ASN A 756 2.58 38.05 -4.00
C ASN A 756 1.23 38.30 -4.67
N GLU A 757 1.13 38.15 -6.00
CA GLU A 757 -0.16 38.23 -6.71
C GLU A 757 -1.10 37.11 -6.28
N VAL A 758 -0.58 35.89 -6.07
CA VAL A 758 -1.36 34.75 -5.54
C VAL A 758 -1.91 35.08 -4.16
N GLU A 759 -1.08 35.60 -3.25
CA GLU A 759 -1.51 35.96 -1.88
C GLU A 759 -2.60 37.04 -1.89
N GLN A 760 -2.50 38.01 -2.80
CA GLN A 760 -3.47 39.10 -2.91
C GLN A 760 -4.73 38.72 -3.69
N SER A 761 -4.72 37.57 -4.36
CA SER A 761 -5.85 37.08 -5.15
C SER A 761 -6.92 36.41 -4.27
N LYS A 762 -8.18 36.51 -4.71
CA LYS A 762 -9.31 35.78 -4.08
C LYS A 762 -9.14 34.25 -4.13
N THR A 763 -8.20 33.75 -4.91
CA THR A 763 -7.86 32.33 -5.04
C THR A 763 -7.36 31.76 -3.70
N LEU A 764 -6.47 32.48 -3.00
CA LEU A 764 -5.96 32.04 -1.70
C LEU A 764 -7.02 32.16 -0.59
N ASP A 765 -7.92 33.14 -0.69
CA ASP A 765 -9.01 33.36 0.28
C ASP A 765 -9.99 32.19 0.37
N ALA A 766 -10.10 31.38 -0.70
CA ALA A 766 -10.93 30.19 -0.75
C ALA A 766 -10.25 28.95 -0.15
N ALA A 767 -8.92 28.94 0.03
CA ALA A 767 -8.17 27.80 0.55
C ALA A 767 -8.37 27.59 2.07
N PRO A 768 -8.26 26.36 2.60
CA PRO A 768 -8.24 26.10 4.04
C PRO A 768 -7.24 26.98 4.80
N GLY A 769 -7.58 27.34 6.04
CA GLY A 769 -6.76 28.24 6.86
C GLY A 769 -5.33 27.74 7.08
N ALA A 770 -5.14 26.42 7.20
CA ALA A 770 -3.83 25.79 7.31
C ALA A 770 -2.96 26.02 6.07
N HIS A 771 -3.48 25.74 4.86
CA HIS A 771 -2.73 25.93 3.62
C HIS A 771 -2.40 27.40 3.33
N ARG A 772 -3.28 28.34 3.71
CA ARG A 772 -2.98 29.77 3.65
C ARG A 772 -1.81 30.17 4.55
N ARG A 773 -1.78 29.65 5.78
CA ARG A 773 -0.68 29.90 6.72
C ARG A 773 0.62 29.27 6.23
N PHE A 774 0.55 28.05 5.72
CA PHE A 774 1.71 27.36 5.16
C PHE A 774 2.27 28.09 3.93
N PHE A 775 1.42 28.55 3.00
CA PHE A 775 1.86 29.37 1.87
C PHE A 775 2.52 30.68 2.31
N ALA A 776 1.97 31.35 3.33
CA ALA A 776 2.58 32.55 3.89
C ALA A 776 3.94 32.27 4.56
N ALA A 777 4.06 31.15 5.28
CA ALA A 777 5.30 30.71 5.91
C ALA A 777 6.38 30.34 4.88
N SER A 778 6.02 29.60 3.82
CA SER A 778 6.94 29.28 2.72
C SER A 778 7.42 30.53 1.99
N ARG A 779 6.54 31.51 1.78
CA ARG A 779 6.96 32.79 1.19
C ARG A 779 7.91 33.55 2.11
N ALA A 780 7.66 33.55 3.42
CA ALA A 780 8.57 34.15 4.40
C ALA A 780 9.95 33.44 4.41
N ALA A 781 9.99 32.12 4.28
CA ALA A 781 11.22 31.35 4.13
C ALA A 781 11.99 31.76 2.86
N LEU A 782 11.30 31.92 1.73
CA LEU A 782 11.91 32.37 0.48
C LEU A 782 12.49 33.79 0.60
N VAL A 783 11.77 34.73 1.22
CA VAL A 783 12.26 36.09 1.46
C VAL A 783 13.50 36.07 2.36
N ARG A 784 13.51 35.23 3.41
CA ARG A 784 14.69 35.03 4.27
C ARG A 784 15.88 34.47 3.49
N ALA A 785 15.67 33.48 2.63
CA ALA A 785 16.73 32.91 1.81
C ALA A 785 17.37 33.96 0.87
N ILE A 786 16.58 34.85 0.26
CA ILE A 786 17.11 35.96 -0.56
C ILE A 786 17.82 37.02 0.32
N SER A 787 17.38 37.23 1.56
CA SER A 787 18.04 38.19 2.45
C SER A 787 19.47 37.76 2.85
N LEU A 788 19.78 36.46 2.76
CA LEU A 788 21.13 35.93 2.98
C LEU A 788 22.09 36.24 1.81
N THR A 789 21.57 36.50 0.61
CA THR A 789 22.36 36.92 -0.56
C THR A 789 22.46 38.44 -0.69
N GLU A 790 21.37 39.16 -0.51
CA GLU A 790 21.33 40.63 -0.62
C GLU A 790 20.82 41.30 0.68
N PRO A 791 21.65 41.39 1.73
CA PRO A 791 21.23 41.89 3.05
C PRO A 791 20.83 43.38 3.04
N ASP A 792 21.24 44.15 2.03
CA ASP A 792 21.00 45.60 1.94
C ASP A 792 19.80 46.01 1.06
N ASN A 793 19.09 45.06 0.46
CA ASN A 793 17.99 45.37 -0.44
C ASN A 793 16.75 45.89 0.33
N GLU A 794 16.34 47.14 0.06
CA GLU A 794 15.21 47.78 0.76
C GLU A 794 13.86 47.12 0.49
N ASP A 795 13.64 46.55 -0.70
CA ASP A 795 12.39 45.85 -1.04
C ASP A 795 12.22 44.56 -0.23
N ILE A 796 13.34 43.86 0.03
CA ILE A 796 13.38 42.65 0.86
C ILE A 796 13.17 43.01 2.33
N LYS A 797 13.81 44.08 2.82
CA LYS A 797 13.59 44.62 4.18
C LYS A 797 12.12 45.03 4.38
N PHE A 798 11.50 45.65 3.38
CA PHE A 798 10.09 46.04 3.42
C PHE A 798 9.14 44.85 3.52
N GLU A 799 9.33 43.79 2.72
CA GLU A 799 8.49 42.59 2.80
C GLU A 799 8.72 41.81 4.11
N LEU A 800 9.95 41.73 4.62
CA LEU A 800 10.23 41.16 5.95
C LEU A 800 9.51 41.92 7.07
N ASP A 801 9.48 43.25 7.01
CA ASP A 801 8.78 44.09 7.99
C ASP A 801 7.26 43.96 7.91
N LYS A 802 6.71 43.74 6.71
CA LYS A 802 5.27 43.47 6.51
C LYS A 802 4.87 42.12 7.10
N ILE A 803 5.71 41.09 6.97
CA ILE A 803 5.54 39.78 7.60
C ILE A 803 5.56 39.94 9.14
N ARG A 804 6.57 40.63 9.68
CA ARG A 804 6.70 40.92 11.13
C ARG A 804 5.47 41.66 11.69
N LYS A 805 4.98 42.69 10.98
CA LYS A 805 3.81 43.49 11.41
C LYS A 805 2.50 42.70 11.43
N ARG A 806 2.33 41.66 10.59
CA ARG A 806 1.12 40.82 10.58
C ARG A 806 1.03 39.87 11.78
N HIS A 807 2.16 39.39 12.30
CA HIS A 807 2.19 38.56 13.53
C HIS A 807 1.77 39.36 14.78
N HIS A 808 2.02 40.67 14.81
CA HIS A 808 1.66 41.53 15.94
C HIS A 808 0.22 42.08 15.92
N SER A 809 -0.51 42.06 14.79
CA SER A 809 -1.68 42.95 14.61
C SER A 809 -3.10 42.36 14.75
N LYS A 810 -3.29 41.11 15.21
CA LYS A 810 -4.67 40.58 15.42
C LYS A 810 -5.03 40.07 16.82
N ARG A 811 -4.07 39.83 17.73
CA ARG A 811 -4.38 39.33 19.08
C ARG A 811 -4.16 40.34 20.21
N TRP A 812 -3.48 41.46 19.94
CA TRP A 812 -3.01 42.38 21.00
C TRP A 812 -3.85 43.65 21.18
N THR A 813 -4.48 44.16 20.11
CA THR A 813 -5.12 45.49 20.11
C THR A 813 -6.52 45.54 20.72
N GLU A 814 -7.25 44.43 20.84
CA GLU A 814 -8.61 44.45 21.44
C GLU A 814 -8.62 44.23 22.95
N LYS A 815 -7.56 43.63 23.54
CA LYS A 815 -7.55 43.26 24.96
C LYS A 815 -6.83 44.26 25.88
N HIS A 816 -6.10 45.23 25.34
CA HIS A 816 -5.21 46.13 26.13
C HIS A 816 -5.51 47.64 25.99
N ALA A 817 -6.77 48.01 25.71
CA ALA A 817 -7.19 49.42 25.67
C ALA A 817 -7.28 50.11 27.05
N LYS A 818 -6.78 49.52 28.14
CA LYS A 818 -6.70 50.16 29.47
C LYS A 818 -5.52 49.65 30.28
N VAL A 819 -4.33 50.23 30.09
CA VAL A 819 -3.40 50.57 31.19
C VAL A 819 -2.59 51.80 30.76
N GLU A 820 -2.42 52.73 31.69
CA GLU A 820 -1.87 54.07 31.52
C GLU A 820 -0.39 54.15 31.13
N LYS A 821 -0.06 55.29 30.52
CA LYS A 821 1.27 55.75 30.11
C LYS A 821 2.27 55.78 31.25
N ARG A 822 3.50 55.33 30.98
CA ARG A 822 4.70 56.00 31.49
C ARG A 822 5.75 56.16 30.37
N VAL A 823 6.25 57.38 30.26
CA VAL A 823 7.13 57.89 29.21
C VAL A 823 8.58 57.78 29.66
N VAL A 824 9.45 57.17 28.85
CA VAL A 824 10.86 57.57 28.66
C VAL A 824 11.26 57.26 27.19
N ARG A 825 11.90 58.21 26.50
CA ARG A 825 12.63 58.06 25.20
C ARG A 825 14.09 58.54 25.41
N PRO A 826 15.01 58.45 24.43
CA PRO A 826 15.73 57.26 23.96
C PRO A 826 17.27 57.49 23.95
N SER A 827 18.11 56.46 23.80
CA SER A 827 19.46 56.68 23.24
C SER A 827 20.04 55.45 22.54
N ALA A 828 20.39 55.70 21.27
CA ALA A 828 21.48 55.15 20.46
C ALA A 828 21.66 53.62 20.34
N ALA A 829 21.42 53.13 19.13
CA ALA A 829 21.99 51.90 18.60
C ALA A 829 23.51 52.06 18.32
N PRO A 830 24.25 50.95 18.32
CA PRO A 830 24.85 50.49 17.07
C PRO A 830 24.55 49.01 16.76
N PHE A 831 24.71 48.68 15.48
CA PHE A 831 24.57 47.37 14.85
C PHE A 831 25.52 46.32 15.44
N ALA A 832 25.01 45.13 15.76
CA ALA A 832 25.72 43.84 15.74
C ALA A 832 24.69 42.69 15.61
N SER A 833 25.17 41.55 15.11
CA SER A 833 24.50 40.27 14.85
C SER A 833 23.25 39.96 15.70
N ARG A 834 22.18 39.49 15.06
CA ARG A 834 20.92 39.16 15.72
C ARG A 834 21.07 37.81 16.45
N GLU A 835 21.19 37.87 17.78
CA GLU A 835 20.96 36.72 18.68
C GLU A 835 19.61 36.06 18.34
N ALA A 836 19.61 34.73 18.23
CA ALA A 836 18.40 33.97 18.00
C ALA A 836 17.46 34.14 19.21
N GLN A 837 16.22 34.58 18.97
CA GLN A 837 15.28 34.82 20.05
C GLN A 837 14.58 33.50 20.41
N PRO A 838 14.26 33.24 21.70
CA PRO A 838 13.61 31.99 22.14
C PRO A 838 12.30 31.66 21.40
N ASP A 839 11.60 32.68 20.91
CA ASP A 839 10.35 32.56 20.15
C ASP A 839 10.54 31.96 18.73
N ASP A 840 11.78 31.84 18.23
CA ASP A 840 12.09 31.25 16.93
C ASP A 840 12.14 29.70 16.96
N PHE A 841 12.01 29.07 18.15
CA PHE A 841 12.32 27.64 18.36
C PHE A 841 11.22 26.77 19.00
N ILE A 842 10.01 27.30 19.22
CA ILE A 842 8.93 26.60 19.94
C ILE A 842 7.68 26.49 19.05
N ASP A 843 7.28 25.25 18.71
CA ASP A 843 5.95 24.96 18.16
C ASP A 843 4.92 24.91 19.29
N GLU A 844 3.69 25.40 19.07
CA GLU A 844 2.67 25.63 20.10
C GLU A 844 2.15 24.34 20.81
N ASP A 845 2.61 23.13 20.42
CA ASP A 845 2.05 21.85 20.85
C ASP A 845 3.00 20.87 21.61
N GLY A 846 4.32 21.14 21.73
CA GLY A 846 5.31 20.13 22.15
C GLY A 846 6.10 20.39 23.44
N VAL A 847 6.42 19.33 24.20
CA VAL A 847 7.29 19.33 25.41
C VAL A 847 8.79 19.38 25.05
N SER A 848 9.57 20.18 25.79
CA SER A 848 11.00 20.42 25.55
C SER A 848 11.92 19.46 26.35
N ILE A 849 12.85 18.81 25.67
CA ILE A 849 14.05 18.16 26.23
C ILE A 849 15.22 19.08 25.94
N LEU A 850 16.09 19.29 26.91
CA LEU A 850 17.27 20.12 26.72
C LEU A 850 18.52 19.27 27.01
N GLU A 851 19.37 19.05 26.02
CA GLU A 851 20.60 18.27 26.11
C GLU A 851 21.78 19.25 25.98
N ALA A 852 22.64 19.33 27.00
CA ALA A 852 23.70 20.34 27.12
C ALA A 852 25.09 19.71 27.27
N PHE A 853 26.13 20.33 26.71
CA PHE A 853 27.53 19.87 26.77
C PHE A 853 28.47 20.90 27.44
N GLU A 854 29.72 20.52 27.73
CA GLU A 854 30.67 21.13 28.71
C GLU A 854 31.90 21.91 28.15
N PRO A 855 32.66 22.64 29.02
CA PRO A 855 33.71 23.61 28.68
C PRO A 855 35.09 22.96 28.52
N SER A 856 35.94 23.52 27.67
CA SER A 856 37.37 23.18 27.71
C SER A 856 38.09 24.06 28.73
N THR A 857 38.85 23.44 29.62
CA THR A 857 39.97 24.10 30.31
C THR A 857 41.26 23.64 29.66
N ASP A 858 42.09 24.61 29.25
CA ASP A 858 43.54 24.50 29.15
C ASP A 858 44.16 25.90 29.32
N GLU A 859 45.38 25.89 29.85
CA GLU A 859 46.08 26.92 30.63
C GLU A 859 46.49 28.24 29.91
N GLU A 860 46.59 29.29 30.74
CA GLU A 860 47.46 30.48 30.65
C GLU A 860 47.50 31.31 29.35
N THR A 861 46.72 32.39 29.33
CA THR A 861 47.24 33.70 28.89
C THR A 861 46.62 34.82 29.74
N ASP A 862 47.46 35.47 30.55
CA ASP A 862 47.20 36.79 31.11
C ASP A 862 46.99 37.80 29.99
N SER A 863 45.76 38.29 29.80
CA SER A 863 45.52 39.63 29.28
C SER A 863 44.17 40.14 29.77
N GLU A 864 44.23 41.16 30.62
CA GLU A 864 43.11 42.03 30.99
C GLU A 864 42.55 42.67 29.72
N ASP A 865 41.35 42.26 29.29
CA ASP A 865 40.41 43.10 28.55
C ASP A 865 38.98 42.59 28.84
N GLU A 866 38.18 43.46 29.48
CA GLU A 866 36.74 43.28 29.71
C GLU A 866 35.98 43.53 28.40
N GLU A 867 35.41 42.50 27.76
CA GLU A 867 34.22 42.60 26.90
C GLU A 867 33.60 41.21 26.65
N ASN A 868 32.38 40.99 27.15
CA ASN A 868 31.47 39.83 27.06
C ASN A 868 31.82 38.67 26.09
N ASP A 869 32.27 37.53 26.62
CA ASP A 869 32.33 36.22 25.93
C ASP A 869 31.32 35.23 26.56
N ASP A 870 30.03 35.56 26.56
CA ASP A 870 28.93 34.79 27.19
C ASP A 870 28.20 33.80 26.23
N GLU A 871 28.75 33.50 25.06
CA GLU A 871 27.95 32.85 24.01
C GLU A 871 27.89 31.32 24.13
N ALA A 872 26.70 30.79 24.46
CA ALA A 872 26.32 29.41 24.24
C ALA A 872 25.37 29.31 23.04
N PHE A 873 25.50 28.25 22.23
CA PHE A 873 24.79 28.16 20.96
C PHE A 873 23.97 26.88 20.84
N VAL A 874 22.80 27.02 20.22
CA VAL A 874 21.92 25.89 19.86
C VAL A 874 22.41 25.29 18.56
N VAL A 875 22.93 24.07 18.59
CA VAL A 875 23.48 23.39 17.41
C VAL A 875 22.38 22.76 16.55
N ARG A 876 21.28 22.26 17.16
CA ARG A 876 20.14 21.68 16.43
C ARG A 876 18.89 21.51 17.31
N GLY A 877 17.70 21.64 16.72
CA GLY A 877 16.43 21.10 17.24
C GLY A 877 16.04 19.82 16.48
N MET A 878 15.58 18.77 17.18
CA MET A 878 15.18 17.49 16.59
C MET A 878 14.07 17.63 15.53
N THR A 879 14.17 16.85 14.45
CA THR A 879 13.27 16.85 13.27
C THR A 879 11.99 16.02 13.41
N ASP A 880 11.83 15.26 14.50
CA ASP A 880 10.74 14.26 14.66
C ASP A 880 9.63 14.75 15.63
N CYS A 881 9.39 16.07 15.65
CA CYS A 881 8.44 16.72 16.57
C CYS A 881 6.98 16.28 16.30
N GLU A 882 6.62 16.01 15.04
CA GLU A 882 5.24 15.70 14.64
C GLU A 882 4.78 14.32 15.15
N GLU A 883 5.66 13.33 15.19
CA GLU A 883 5.30 11.96 15.58
C GLU A 883 5.41 11.69 17.08
N TYR A 884 6.43 12.24 17.75
CA TYR A 884 6.67 12.01 19.18
C TYR A 884 6.02 13.04 20.12
N ASN A 885 5.56 14.17 19.56
CA ASN A 885 5.15 15.38 20.28
C ASN A 885 6.14 15.74 21.40
N ARG A 886 7.43 15.76 21.05
CA ARG A 886 8.56 15.96 21.96
C ARG A 886 9.74 16.53 21.16
N THR A 887 10.35 17.60 21.65
CA THR A 887 11.46 18.28 20.97
C THR A 887 12.73 18.20 21.79
N GLY A 888 13.83 17.74 21.18
CA GLY A 888 15.16 17.80 21.78
C GLY A 888 15.97 18.99 21.28
N PHE A 889 16.59 19.73 22.20
CA PHE A 889 17.57 20.78 21.92
C PHE A 889 18.97 20.29 22.27
N THR A 890 19.95 20.51 21.39
CA THR A 890 21.37 20.25 21.69
C THR A 890 22.12 21.57 21.79
N LEU A 891 22.70 21.84 22.96
CA LEU A 891 23.50 23.04 23.25
C LEU A 891 24.99 22.71 23.33
N ALA A 892 25.83 23.56 22.76
CA ALA A 892 27.28 23.50 22.91
C ALA A 892 27.89 24.90 23.07
N GLY A 893 29.00 24.96 23.80
CA GLY A 893 29.76 26.17 24.03
C GLY A 893 31.02 25.88 24.84
N ALA A 894 31.98 26.80 24.79
CA ALA A 894 33.22 26.70 25.56
C ALA A 894 33.03 27.08 27.04
N HIS A 895 31.93 27.76 27.38
CA HIS A 895 31.66 28.27 28.73
C HIS A 895 30.37 27.67 29.31
N THR A 896 30.47 27.04 30.49
CA THR A 896 29.34 26.40 31.18
C THR A 896 28.22 27.35 31.58
N ASP A 897 28.58 28.60 31.90
CA ASP A 897 27.61 29.58 32.39
C ASP A 897 26.68 30.05 31.28
N GLY A 898 27.19 30.29 30.07
CA GLY A 898 26.37 30.55 28.89
C GLY A 898 25.40 29.40 28.63
N ILE A 899 25.88 28.16 28.69
CA ILE A 899 25.07 26.96 28.42
C ILE A 899 23.98 26.80 29.48
N ALA A 900 24.31 27.02 30.75
CA ALA A 900 23.35 27.00 31.83
C ALA A 900 22.29 28.10 31.68
N ASN A 901 22.67 29.31 31.28
CA ASN A 901 21.74 30.42 31.09
C ASN A 901 20.77 30.14 29.92
N THR A 902 21.28 29.71 28.76
CA THR A 902 20.45 29.34 27.61
C THR A 902 19.52 28.17 27.94
N ALA A 903 20.02 27.16 28.66
CA ALA A 903 19.23 26.04 29.16
C ALA A 903 18.02 26.50 29.99
N LEU A 904 18.27 27.42 30.91
CA LEU A 904 17.28 27.97 31.82
C LEU A 904 16.28 28.90 31.11
N ASP A 905 16.73 29.65 30.09
CA ASP A 905 15.85 30.51 29.30
C ASP A 905 14.89 29.71 28.42
N ILE A 906 15.38 28.65 27.77
CA ILE A 906 14.52 27.72 27.02
C ILE A 906 13.51 27.09 27.96
N ALA A 907 13.95 26.55 29.10
CA ALA A 907 13.05 25.95 30.08
C ALA A 907 11.98 26.93 30.59
N LYS A 908 12.37 28.17 30.90
CA LYS A 908 11.45 29.22 31.33
C LYS A 908 10.37 29.47 30.28
N LYS A 909 10.77 29.58 29.02
CA LYS A 909 9.83 29.82 27.91
C LYS A 909 8.88 28.63 27.71
N SER A 910 9.40 27.41 27.79
CA SER A 910 8.58 26.19 27.70
C SER A 910 7.54 26.13 28.81
N LEU A 911 7.90 26.49 30.05
CA LEU A 911 6.97 26.56 31.19
C LEU A 911 5.87 27.63 31.02
N GLU A 912 6.11 28.69 30.25
CA GLU A 912 5.11 29.73 29.93
C GLU A 912 4.10 29.27 28.87
N LEU A 913 4.54 28.44 27.92
CA LEU A 913 3.79 28.11 26.72
C LEU A 913 3.05 26.77 26.81
N ILE A 914 3.58 25.81 27.57
CA ILE A 914 3.12 24.42 27.55
C ILE A 914 2.41 24.05 28.85
N ASP A 915 1.22 23.44 28.74
CA ASP A 915 0.50 22.84 29.86
C ASP A 915 0.60 21.30 29.79
N PHE A 916 1.39 20.72 30.69
CA PHE A 916 1.63 19.27 30.76
C PHE A 916 0.35 18.46 30.97
N SER A 917 -0.66 19.03 31.64
CA SER A 917 -1.89 18.32 31.98
C SER A 917 -2.77 18.04 30.76
N THR A 918 -2.61 18.82 29.69
CA THR A 918 -3.34 18.67 28.42
C THR A 918 -2.48 18.10 27.29
N HIS A 919 -1.18 17.90 27.54
CA HIS A 919 -0.23 17.44 26.53
C HIS A 919 -0.42 15.94 26.24
N ASP A 920 -0.53 15.60 24.95
CA ASP A 920 -0.72 14.23 24.44
C ASP A 920 0.50 13.84 23.59
N ALA A 921 1.10 12.69 23.85
CA ALA A 921 2.33 12.28 23.17
C ALA A 921 2.47 10.76 23.13
N THR A 922 3.11 10.28 22.07
CA THR A 922 3.48 8.88 21.83
C THR A 922 4.81 8.50 22.50
N HIS A 923 5.53 9.46 23.07
CA HIS A 923 6.69 9.22 23.92
C HIS A 923 6.33 9.44 25.41
N PRO A 924 6.78 8.58 26.34
CA PRO A 924 6.62 8.82 27.78
C PRO A 924 7.39 10.08 28.24
N ARG A 925 6.89 10.74 29.29
CA ARG A 925 7.44 12.01 29.80
C ARG A 925 7.10 12.22 31.28
N LEU A 926 7.91 13.03 31.97
CA LEU A 926 7.78 13.34 33.40
C LEU A 926 7.34 14.80 33.69
N GLY A 927 7.54 15.71 32.73
CA GLY A 927 7.16 17.12 32.86
C GLY A 927 7.34 17.92 31.58
N VAL A 928 7.06 19.23 31.64
CA VAL A 928 7.28 20.22 30.56
C VAL A 928 8.76 20.30 30.17
N VAL A 929 9.63 20.13 31.17
CA VAL A 929 11.05 19.85 30.98
C VAL A 929 11.27 18.43 31.50
N ASP A 930 11.25 17.45 30.61
CA ASP A 930 11.33 16.02 30.98
C ASP A 930 12.70 15.69 31.59
N HIS A 931 13.76 16.11 30.90
CA HIS A 931 15.11 15.72 31.22
C HIS A 931 16.17 16.68 30.65
N VAL A 932 17.24 16.89 31.42
CA VAL A 932 18.46 17.57 31.00
C VAL A 932 19.68 16.69 31.26
N SER A 933 20.41 16.38 30.19
CA SER A 933 21.67 15.64 30.26
C SER A 933 22.83 16.56 30.02
N CYS A 934 23.78 16.56 30.95
CA CYS A 934 25.08 17.19 30.82
C CYS A 934 26.13 16.14 30.51
N HIS A 935 26.98 16.43 29.54
CA HIS A 935 27.94 15.48 29.04
C HIS A 935 29.24 16.18 28.70
N GLU A 936 30.34 15.49 28.87
CA GLU A 936 31.67 16.04 28.64
C GLU A 936 32.26 15.50 27.35
N LEU A 937 32.71 16.41 26.48
CA LEU A 937 33.36 16.06 25.21
C LEU A 937 34.88 15.96 25.35
N ARG A 938 35.47 16.73 26.29
CA ARG A 938 36.90 16.79 26.63
C ARG A 938 37.03 17.15 28.12
N GLY A 939 37.88 16.47 28.90
CA GLY A 939 38.17 16.85 30.30
C GLY A 939 37.79 15.81 31.38
N GLU A 940 37.71 16.27 32.63
CA GLU A 940 37.40 15.48 33.83
C GLU A 940 35.93 15.57 34.25
N ARG A 941 35.33 14.41 34.61
CA ARG A 941 33.89 14.17 34.86
C ARG A 941 33.16 15.05 35.89
N ASP A 942 33.90 15.88 36.60
CA ASP A 942 33.38 16.65 37.71
C ASP A 942 32.73 17.96 37.28
N ALA A 943 33.13 18.49 36.13
CA ALA A 943 32.66 19.77 35.64
C ALA A 943 31.24 19.63 35.06
N GLY A 944 30.93 18.55 34.33
CA GLY A 944 29.59 18.29 33.79
C GLY A 944 28.58 18.00 34.90
N ALA A 945 29.05 17.37 35.99
CA ALA A 945 28.27 17.21 37.21
C ALA A 945 28.00 18.56 37.91
N ALA A 946 28.94 19.51 37.87
CA ALA A 946 28.74 20.86 38.39
C ALA A 946 27.74 21.66 37.54
N LEU A 947 27.84 21.60 36.21
CA LEU A 947 26.87 22.20 35.29
C LEU A 947 25.45 21.66 35.52
N ALA A 948 25.29 20.34 35.60
CA ALA A 948 24.00 19.70 35.87
C ALA A 948 23.40 20.18 37.21
N ARG A 949 24.22 20.33 38.27
CA ARG A 949 23.76 20.87 39.55
C ARG A 949 23.36 22.35 39.45
N ASN A 950 24.05 23.13 38.63
CA ASN A 950 23.74 24.55 38.40
C ASN A 950 22.39 24.70 37.69
N ILE A 951 22.21 23.99 36.56
CA ILE A 951 20.94 23.97 35.81
C ILE A 951 19.81 23.43 36.70
N GLY A 952 20.05 22.35 37.45
CA GLY A 952 19.06 21.78 38.35
C GLY A 952 18.60 22.75 39.43
N ARG A 953 19.51 23.57 39.98
CA ARG A 953 19.16 24.63 40.93
C ARG A 953 18.34 25.73 40.26
N GLY A 954 18.76 26.21 39.10
CA GLY A 954 18.03 27.25 38.36
C GLY A 954 16.62 26.82 37.96
N LEU A 955 16.42 25.57 37.53
CA LEU A 955 15.09 25.00 37.27
C LEU A 955 14.24 24.92 38.54
N GLY A 956 14.87 24.56 39.66
CA GLY A 956 14.26 24.59 40.98
C GLY A 956 13.74 25.99 41.35
N ASP A 957 14.54 27.02 41.10
CA ASP A 957 14.18 28.42 41.33
C ASP A 957 13.04 28.90 40.41
N GLN A 958 12.91 28.31 39.21
CA GLN A 958 11.77 28.51 38.31
C GLN A 958 10.50 27.73 38.72
N GLY A 959 10.54 26.98 39.83
CA GLY A 959 9.39 26.27 40.38
C GLY A 959 9.18 24.85 39.85
N VAL A 960 10.18 24.27 39.16
CA VAL A 960 10.14 22.87 38.71
C VAL A 960 10.74 21.97 39.80
N PRO A 961 10.04 20.91 40.26
CA PRO A 961 10.68 19.89 41.07
C PRO A 961 11.77 19.17 40.24
N VAL A 962 13.00 19.11 40.75
CA VAL A 962 14.13 18.52 40.02
C VAL A 962 14.69 17.32 40.76
N LYS A 963 14.81 16.21 40.03
CA LYS A 963 15.53 15.01 40.48
C LYS A 963 16.89 14.95 39.80
N LEU A 964 17.96 14.86 40.58
CA LEU A 964 19.29 14.65 40.01
C LEU A 964 19.51 13.17 39.65
N TYR A 965 20.31 12.89 38.62
CA TYR A 965 20.74 11.53 38.27
C TYR A 965 22.22 11.48 37.80
N GLY A 966 22.76 10.26 37.70
CA GLY A 966 24.12 10.05 37.21
C GLY A 966 25.18 10.64 38.14
N ASP A 967 26.27 11.17 37.59
CA ASP A 967 27.39 11.73 38.37
C ASP A 967 27.04 13.05 39.06
N ALA A 968 25.91 13.68 38.72
CA ALA A 968 25.39 14.85 39.43
C ALA A 968 24.68 14.49 40.75
N ALA A 969 24.18 13.25 40.88
CA ALA A 969 23.40 12.80 42.03
C ALA A 969 24.26 12.13 43.11
N SER A 970 23.93 12.40 44.38
CA SER A 970 24.67 11.81 45.52
C SER A 970 24.50 10.29 45.64
N ASP A 971 23.36 9.75 45.18
CA ASP A 971 23.06 8.31 45.17
C ASP A 971 23.50 7.62 43.87
N LYS A 972 24.02 8.38 42.90
CA LYS A 972 24.46 7.96 41.56
C LYS A 972 23.42 7.11 40.81
N VAL A 973 22.14 7.25 41.13
CA VAL A 973 21.07 6.50 40.48
C VAL A 973 20.94 6.96 39.03
N GLY A 974 20.79 6.02 38.10
CA GLY A 974 20.61 6.31 36.68
C GLY A 974 19.17 6.73 36.33
N LEU A 975 19.03 7.50 35.24
CA LEU A 975 17.75 8.02 34.75
C LEU A 975 16.68 6.95 34.55
N ALA A 976 17.05 5.78 34.00
CA ALA A 976 16.12 4.69 33.73
C ALA A 976 15.46 4.14 35.02
N GLU A 977 16.16 4.18 36.15
CA GLU A 977 15.62 3.74 37.44
C GLU A 977 14.66 4.77 38.02
N ILE A 978 15.00 6.06 37.95
CA ILE A 978 14.13 7.17 38.35
C ILE A 978 12.82 7.11 37.55
N ARG A 979 12.90 6.97 36.23
CA ARG A 979 11.74 6.82 35.34
C ARG A 979 10.84 5.64 35.74
N ARG A 980 11.41 4.49 36.12
CA ARG A 980 10.61 3.34 36.60
C ARG A 980 9.89 3.63 37.91
N ARG A 981 10.57 4.19 38.89
CA ARG A 981 9.98 4.58 40.19
C ARG A 981 8.89 5.64 39.99
N ALA A 982 9.04 6.45 38.95
CA ALA A 982 8.11 7.49 38.54
C ALA A 982 6.90 7.02 37.73
N GLY A 983 6.77 5.71 37.46
CA GLY A 983 5.68 5.21 36.62
C GLY A 983 5.75 5.64 35.15
N TYR A 984 6.92 6.12 34.67
CA TYR A 984 7.15 6.57 33.29
C TYR A 984 6.72 5.53 32.24
N PHE A 985 6.86 4.25 32.57
CA PHE A 985 6.56 3.12 31.67
C PHE A 985 5.17 2.50 31.90
N SER A 986 4.40 2.94 32.90
CA SER A 986 3.12 2.33 33.30
C SER A 986 1.87 3.03 32.74
N GLY A 987 2.03 4.11 31.98
CA GLY A 987 0.93 5.03 31.62
C GLY A 987 0.29 4.89 30.23
N SER A 988 0.66 3.91 29.39
CA SER A 988 0.10 3.84 28.03
C SER A 988 -1.22 3.07 27.99
N LYS A 989 -2.37 3.74 27.78
CA LYS A 989 -3.52 3.09 27.14
C LYS A 989 -3.30 3.22 25.64
N GLU A 990 -3.33 2.10 24.90
CA GLU A 990 -3.29 2.11 23.43
C GLU A 990 -2.04 2.76 22.80
N GLY A 991 -0.92 2.90 23.53
CA GLY A 991 0.30 3.53 23.00
C GLY A 991 0.29 5.06 23.05
N ARG A 992 -0.67 5.65 23.77
CA ARG A 992 -0.71 7.08 24.07
C ARG A 992 -0.58 7.28 25.57
N TRP A 993 0.26 8.24 25.95
CA TRP A 993 0.47 8.60 27.34
C TRP A 993 -0.34 9.87 27.60
N MET A 994 -1.06 9.94 28.72
CA MET A 994 -1.88 11.07 29.14
C MET A 994 -1.39 11.54 30.52
N GLY A 995 -1.35 12.86 30.76
CA GLY A 995 -0.67 13.54 31.88
C GLY A 995 -1.24 13.30 33.28
N ASP A 996 -1.24 12.06 33.73
CA ASP A 996 -1.48 11.62 35.10
C ASP A 996 -0.14 11.05 35.62
N GLY A 997 0.71 11.94 36.13
CA GLY A 997 2.00 11.60 36.72
C GLY A 997 1.79 10.80 38.01
N GLY A 998 1.54 9.50 37.88
CA GLY A 998 1.44 8.59 39.01
C GLY A 998 2.78 8.50 39.74
N LEU A 999 2.93 9.21 40.86
CA LEU A 999 4.12 9.07 41.70
C LEU A 999 3.78 8.87 43.16
N ARG A 1000 4.24 7.73 43.68
CA ARG A 1000 4.01 7.28 45.05
C ARG A 1000 5.16 7.52 46.01
N GLU A 1001 6.38 7.92 45.60
CA GLU A 1001 7.49 8.30 46.52
C GLU A 1001 8.80 8.64 45.76
N LEU A 1002 9.02 9.92 45.38
CA LEU A 1002 10.34 10.44 44.97
C LEU A 1002 10.63 11.74 45.74
N ALA A 1003 11.85 11.87 46.26
CA ALA A 1003 12.36 13.11 46.85
C ALA A 1003 13.17 13.88 45.81
N PHE A 1004 12.87 15.17 45.66
CA PHE A 1004 13.54 16.10 44.76
C PHE A 1004 14.68 16.83 45.46
N GLU A 1005 15.81 17.01 44.78
CA GLU A 1005 16.98 17.73 45.30
C GLU A 1005 16.79 19.26 45.23
N TYR A 1006 16.11 19.75 44.20
CA TYR A 1006 15.84 21.18 44.01
C TYR A 1006 14.37 21.42 43.64
N GLY A 1007 13.91 22.66 43.88
CA GLY A 1007 12.53 23.08 43.61
C GLY A 1007 11.53 22.62 44.69
N PRO A 1008 10.23 22.79 44.43
CA PRO A 1008 9.19 22.45 45.39
C PRO A 1008 9.06 20.94 45.60
N SER A 1009 8.76 20.52 46.84
CA SER A 1009 8.50 19.10 47.15
C SER A 1009 7.16 18.61 46.59
N GLU A 1010 6.24 19.54 46.30
CA GLU A 1010 4.94 19.25 45.68
C GLU A 1010 5.01 19.47 44.17
N MET A 1011 4.48 18.52 43.41
CA MET A 1011 4.48 18.55 41.94
C MET A 1011 3.17 19.16 41.41
N SER A 1012 3.29 20.16 40.54
CA SER A 1012 2.15 20.70 39.79
C SER A 1012 1.82 19.81 38.59
N SER A 1013 0.55 19.46 38.40
CA SER A 1013 0.10 18.66 37.24
C SER A 1013 0.29 19.37 35.90
N LYS A 1014 0.44 20.70 35.90
CA LYS A 1014 0.71 21.51 34.69
C LYS A 1014 2.19 21.52 34.29
N ILE A 1015 3.08 21.19 35.22
CA ILE A 1015 4.54 21.30 35.04
C ILE A 1015 5.19 19.92 35.04
N GLY A 1016 4.72 18.99 35.88
CA GLY A 1016 5.42 17.74 36.15
C GLY A 1016 6.71 17.95 36.94
N PHE A 1017 7.73 17.13 36.70
CA PHE A 1017 9.07 17.29 37.27
C PHE A 1017 10.16 17.01 36.24
N GLY A 1018 11.34 17.58 36.45
CA GLY A 1018 12.49 17.41 35.56
C GLY A 1018 13.56 16.50 36.16
N CYS A 1019 14.23 15.73 35.31
CA CYS A 1019 15.43 14.98 35.69
C CYS A 1019 16.68 15.69 35.14
N VAL A 1020 17.66 16.03 35.97
CA VAL A 1020 18.89 16.71 35.51
C VAL A 1020 20.12 15.91 35.94
N GLY A 1021 21.08 15.68 35.07
CA GLY A 1021 22.20 14.82 35.44
C GLY A 1021 23.37 14.87 34.51
N ALA A 1022 24.44 14.20 34.91
CA ALA A 1022 25.68 14.12 34.16
C ALA A 1022 26.04 12.67 33.87
N VAL A 1023 26.28 12.35 32.59
CA VAL A 1023 26.61 10.99 32.12
C VAL A 1023 27.56 11.04 30.91
N PRO A 1024 28.28 9.95 30.60
CA PRO A 1024 28.97 9.82 29.31
C PRO A 1024 28.04 10.05 28.12
N TRP A 1025 28.61 10.36 26.94
CA TRP A 1025 27.81 10.57 25.72
C TRP A 1025 26.91 9.36 25.45
N VAL A 1026 25.63 9.60 25.20
CA VAL A 1026 24.65 8.57 24.86
C VAL A 1026 24.30 8.69 23.39
N CYS A 1027 24.47 7.63 22.60
CA CYS A 1027 24.02 7.59 21.21
C CYS A 1027 22.59 7.06 21.14
N ASN A 1028 21.69 7.81 20.49
CA ASN A 1028 20.32 7.39 20.27
C ASN A 1028 20.19 6.81 18.85
N TYR A 1029 19.86 5.52 18.76
CA TYR A 1029 19.75 4.79 17.51
C TYR A 1029 18.38 4.09 17.44
N ASN A 1030 17.56 4.47 16.47
CA ASN A 1030 16.22 3.91 16.30
C ASN A 1030 16.20 2.93 15.13
N VAL A 1031 15.61 1.74 15.34
CA VAL A 1031 15.45 0.73 14.29
C VAL A 1031 13.96 0.58 13.94
N PRO A 1032 13.50 0.98 12.73
CA PRO A 1032 12.10 0.86 12.36
C PRO A 1032 11.69 -0.59 12.05
N LEU A 1033 10.46 -0.92 12.43
CA LEU A 1033 9.79 -2.18 12.11
C LEU A 1033 8.53 -1.88 11.29
N THR A 1034 8.48 -2.43 10.08
CA THR A 1034 7.33 -2.32 9.18
C THR A 1034 6.48 -3.59 9.26
N PHE A 1035 5.17 -3.44 9.40
CA PHE A 1035 4.24 -4.55 9.57
C PHE A 1035 3.26 -4.63 8.40
N ALA A 1036 3.02 -5.84 7.89
CA ALA A 1036 1.91 -6.12 6.99
C ALA A 1036 0.90 -7.02 7.70
N PHE A 1037 -0.37 -6.65 7.66
CA PHE A 1037 -1.49 -7.38 8.28
C PHE A 1037 -2.46 -7.86 7.20
N ASP A 1038 -3.20 -8.93 7.51
CA ASP A 1038 -4.31 -9.39 6.68
C ASP A 1038 -5.41 -8.32 6.50
N ALA A 1039 -6.13 -8.40 5.38
CA ALA A 1039 -7.26 -7.52 5.08
C ALA A 1039 -8.39 -7.69 6.13
N GLY A 1040 -8.96 -6.58 6.60
CA GLY A 1040 -10.09 -6.58 7.55
C GLY A 1040 -9.73 -6.40 9.03
N VAL A 1041 -8.44 -6.37 9.39
CA VAL A 1041 -8.02 -5.92 10.74
C VAL A 1041 -8.05 -4.39 10.77
N ASP A 1042 -8.81 -3.81 11.71
CA ASP A 1042 -8.87 -2.37 11.95
C ASP A 1042 -7.50 -1.77 12.32
N ALA A 1043 -7.29 -0.48 12.03
CA ALA A 1043 -6.03 0.23 12.22
C ALA A 1043 -5.58 0.25 13.70
N ASP A 1044 -6.51 0.41 14.64
CA ASP A 1044 -6.18 0.45 16.07
C ASP A 1044 -5.73 -0.94 16.57
N GLU A 1045 -6.39 -2.00 16.08
CA GLU A 1045 -5.99 -3.39 16.30
C GLU A 1045 -4.60 -3.70 15.73
N ARG A 1046 -4.29 -3.21 14.53
CA ARG A 1046 -2.96 -3.37 13.91
C ARG A 1046 -1.87 -2.72 14.75
N MET A 1047 -2.03 -1.44 15.09
CA MET A 1047 -1.04 -0.70 15.86
C MET A 1047 -0.81 -1.32 17.24
N ARG A 1048 -1.88 -1.79 17.90
CA ARG A 1048 -1.76 -2.46 19.20
C ARG A 1048 -0.96 -3.77 19.11
N ARG A 1049 -1.18 -4.58 18.07
CA ARG A 1049 -0.43 -5.82 17.83
C ARG A 1049 1.02 -5.55 17.45
N ALA A 1050 1.26 -4.59 16.56
CA ALA A 1050 2.59 -4.13 16.19
C ALA A 1050 3.40 -3.66 17.41
N LEU A 1051 2.79 -2.85 18.28
CA LEU A 1051 3.41 -2.40 19.52
C LEU A 1051 3.70 -3.55 20.49
N ALA A 1052 2.81 -4.54 20.60
CA ALA A 1052 3.06 -5.72 21.42
C ALA A 1052 4.28 -6.52 20.93
N PHE A 1053 4.39 -6.72 19.62
CA PHE A 1053 5.55 -7.36 19.00
C PHE A 1053 6.83 -6.53 19.21
N GLY A 1054 6.78 -5.22 18.91
CA GLY A 1054 7.91 -4.31 19.10
C GLY A 1054 8.40 -4.31 20.55
N ARG A 1055 7.51 -4.36 21.55
CA ARG A 1055 7.88 -4.46 22.97
C ARG A 1055 8.62 -5.75 23.30
N ALA A 1056 8.23 -6.87 22.68
CA ALA A 1056 8.94 -8.13 22.83
C ALA A 1056 10.35 -8.04 22.23
N ALA A 1057 10.47 -7.46 21.03
CA ALA A 1057 11.76 -7.24 20.37
C ALA A 1057 12.67 -6.31 21.19
N ALA A 1058 12.18 -5.14 21.60
CA ALA A 1058 12.91 -4.19 22.42
C ALA A 1058 13.41 -4.84 23.72
N LYS A 1059 12.56 -5.62 24.40
CA LYS A 1059 12.98 -6.34 25.62
C LYS A 1059 14.19 -7.23 25.37
N CYS A 1060 14.20 -8.01 24.29
CA CYS A 1060 15.31 -8.91 23.96
C CYS A 1060 16.58 -8.18 23.52
N VAL A 1061 16.46 -7.00 22.90
CA VAL A 1061 17.61 -6.17 22.50
C VAL A 1061 18.26 -5.49 23.70
N SER A 1062 17.47 -5.07 24.70
CA SER A 1062 17.99 -4.38 25.88
C SER A 1062 18.79 -5.30 26.80
N GLU A 1063 19.86 -4.76 27.40
CA GLU A 1063 20.68 -5.43 28.42
C GLU A 1063 19.82 -6.08 29.52
N ARG A 1064 18.77 -5.39 29.96
CA ARG A 1064 17.89 -5.86 31.03
C ARG A 1064 17.10 -7.12 30.65
N GLY A 1065 16.83 -7.34 29.37
CA GLY A 1065 16.22 -8.58 28.89
C GLY A 1065 17.23 -9.65 28.50
N GLY A 1066 18.52 -9.46 28.80
CA GLY A 1066 19.61 -10.36 28.43
C GLY A 1066 20.20 -10.10 27.04
N GLY A 1067 19.90 -8.93 26.45
CA GLY A 1067 20.40 -8.50 25.15
C GLY A 1067 21.80 -7.90 25.21
N LEU A 1068 22.03 -6.84 24.43
CA LEU A 1068 23.33 -6.21 24.30
C LEU A 1068 23.73 -5.43 25.57
N PRO A 1069 24.99 -5.49 26.02
CA PRO A 1069 25.48 -4.70 27.14
C PRO A 1069 25.43 -3.20 26.82
N SER A 1070 25.18 -2.37 27.84
CA SER A 1070 25.10 -0.90 27.70
C SER A 1070 24.00 -0.41 26.74
N VAL A 1071 23.00 -1.24 26.44
CA VAL A 1071 21.86 -0.88 25.58
C VAL A 1071 20.55 -0.86 26.37
N GLN A 1072 19.89 0.29 26.34
CA GLN A 1072 18.51 0.44 26.80
C GLN A 1072 17.61 0.62 25.59
N SER A 1073 16.50 -0.11 25.52
CA SER A 1073 15.58 0.03 24.38
C SER A 1073 14.12 -0.03 24.78
N MET A 1074 13.28 0.56 23.93
CA MET A 1074 11.82 0.53 24.04
C MET A 1074 11.17 0.55 22.67
N ALA A 1075 9.90 0.16 22.61
CA ALA A 1075 9.12 0.21 21.39
C ALA A 1075 8.17 1.42 21.40
N LEU A 1076 8.23 2.22 20.34
CA LEU A 1076 7.44 3.44 20.19
C LEU A 1076 6.67 3.44 18.87
N PRO A 1077 5.42 3.92 18.85
CA PRO A 1077 4.71 4.12 17.59
C PRO A 1077 5.27 5.37 16.88
N HIS A 1078 5.47 5.29 15.57
CA HIS A 1078 5.98 6.37 14.72
C HIS A 1078 5.20 6.36 13.40
N GLY A 1079 4.16 7.18 13.27
CA GLY A 1079 3.25 7.10 12.12
C GLY A 1079 2.50 5.75 12.06
N ASP A 1080 2.62 5.02 10.94
CA ASP A 1080 2.03 3.70 10.73
C ASP A 1080 2.95 2.52 11.11
N ARG A 1081 4.16 2.81 11.61
CA ARG A 1081 5.18 1.83 12.00
C ARG A 1081 5.49 1.85 13.50
N VAL A 1082 6.28 0.88 13.96
CA VAL A 1082 6.82 0.84 15.33
C VAL A 1082 8.34 0.86 15.25
N GLU A 1083 8.99 1.66 16.06
CA GLU A 1083 10.45 1.70 16.15
C GLU A 1083 10.93 1.08 17.45
N VAL A 1084 12.05 0.34 17.37
CA VAL A 1084 12.83 -0.07 18.53
C VAL A 1084 13.85 1.05 18.79
N ALA A 1085 13.46 2.00 19.63
CA ALA A 1085 14.31 3.12 20.03
C ALA A 1085 15.35 2.66 21.04
N CYS A 1086 16.64 2.82 20.72
CA CYS A 1086 17.76 2.36 21.55
C CYS A 1086 18.64 3.52 21.99
N ASN A 1087 18.98 3.52 23.29
CA ASN A 1087 20.00 4.37 23.87
C ASN A 1087 21.24 3.52 24.15
N LEU A 1088 22.33 3.83 23.45
CA LEU A 1088 23.63 3.21 23.60
C LEU A 1088 24.42 4.06 24.59
N LEU A 1089 24.57 3.54 25.81
CA LEU A 1089 25.21 4.24 26.93
C LEU A 1089 26.74 4.28 26.82
N ASP A 1090 27.30 3.35 26.04
CA ASP A 1090 28.74 3.21 25.81
C ASP A 1090 28.97 2.62 24.41
N MET A 1091 29.36 3.49 23.48
CA MET A 1091 29.60 3.15 22.08
C MET A 1091 30.90 2.35 21.87
N ASP A 1092 31.82 2.36 22.84
CA ASP A 1092 33.04 1.55 22.78
C ASP A 1092 32.75 0.08 23.09
N VAL A 1093 31.65 -0.18 23.81
CA VAL A 1093 31.18 -1.53 24.15
C VAL A 1093 30.23 -2.08 23.08
N THR A 1094 29.28 -1.27 22.62
CA THR A 1094 28.24 -1.69 21.67
C THR A 1094 28.03 -0.64 20.59
N SER A 1095 28.18 -1.01 19.32
CA SER A 1095 27.99 -0.11 18.18
C SER A 1095 26.54 -0.11 17.64
N THR A 1096 26.20 0.88 16.82
CA THR A 1096 24.90 0.92 16.10
C THR A 1096 24.70 -0.29 15.19
N ALA A 1097 25.79 -0.79 14.58
CA ALA A 1097 25.75 -2.01 13.77
C ALA A 1097 25.47 -3.28 14.60
N ASP A 1098 25.91 -3.32 15.86
CA ASP A 1098 25.56 -4.42 16.77
C ASP A 1098 24.08 -4.38 17.13
N VAL A 1099 23.54 -3.19 17.40
CA VAL A 1099 22.11 -2.99 17.67
C VAL A 1099 21.24 -3.37 16.48
N GLN A 1100 21.62 -2.97 15.26
CA GLN A 1100 20.93 -3.35 14.03
C GLN A 1100 20.87 -4.89 13.90
N ARG A 1101 22.03 -5.56 13.98
CA ARG A 1101 22.12 -7.03 13.86
C ARG A 1101 21.37 -7.76 14.98
N ALA A 1102 21.45 -7.26 16.22
CA ALA A 1102 20.74 -7.86 17.34
C ALA A 1102 19.22 -7.71 17.19
N THR A 1103 18.75 -6.59 16.65
CA THR A 1103 17.32 -6.36 16.37
C THR A 1103 16.83 -7.29 15.27
N GLU A 1104 17.57 -7.42 14.16
CA GLU A 1104 17.28 -8.37 13.08
C GLU A 1104 17.22 -9.82 13.58
N SER A 1105 18.23 -10.25 14.34
CA SER A 1105 18.27 -11.59 14.93
C SER A 1105 17.13 -11.83 15.92
N THR A 1106 16.78 -10.82 16.71
CA THR A 1106 15.69 -10.90 17.68
C THR A 1106 14.35 -11.04 16.97
N VAL A 1107 14.08 -10.20 15.97
CA VAL A 1107 12.83 -10.22 15.19
C VAL A 1107 12.67 -11.55 14.47
N ALA A 1108 13.76 -12.12 13.93
CA ALA A 1108 13.73 -13.45 13.32
C ALA A 1108 13.48 -14.59 14.31
N SER A 1109 13.86 -14.43 15.58
CA SER A 1109 13.70 -15.45 16.64
C SER A 1109 12.34 -15.42 17.32
N ILE A 1110 11.65 -14.27 17.33
CA ILE A 1110 10.32 -14.13 17.92
C ILE A 1110 9.29 -14.67 16.93
N ASN A 1111 8.42 -15.57 17.40
CA ASN A 1111 7.28 -16.02 16.60
C ASN A 1111 6.29 -14.85 16.41
N ALA A 1112 6.35 -14.22 15.24
CA ALA A 1112 5.54 -13.04 14.91
C ALA A 1112 4.02 -13.33 14.98
N TRP A 1113 3.60 -14.57 14.75
CA TRP A 1113 2.17 -14.94 14.77
C TRP A 1113 1.55 -14.84 16.16
N ASP A 1114 2.34 -15.05 17.23
CA ASP A 1114 1.86 -14.95 18.61
C ASP A 1114 1.39 -13.53 18.96
N TYR A 1115 1.87 -12.53 18.24
CA TYR A 1115 1.57 -11.11 18.47
C TYR A 1115 0.70 -10.50 17.36
N LEU A 1116 0.99 -10.83 16.10
CA LEU A 1116 0.41 -10.16 14.93
C LEU A 1116 -0.77 -10.92 14.32
N GLY A 1117 -0.94 -12.20 14.65
CA GLY A 1117 -1.88 -13.11 14.00
C GLY A 1117 -1.30 -13.78 12.75
N VAL A 1118 -1.89 -14.92 12.39
CA VAL A 1118 -1.49 -15.74 11.24
C VAL A 1118 -1.64 -14.94 9.94
N GLY A 1119 -0.64 -14.97 9.06
CA GLY A 1119 -0.63 -14.21 7.80
C GLY A 1119 0.09 -12.86 7.85
N SER A 1120 0.23 -12.27 9.04
CA SER A 1120 0.95 -11.00 9.22
C SER A 1120 2.46 -11.19 9.13
N THR A 1121 3.17 -10.21 8.55
CA THR A 1121 4.64 -10.20 8.43
C THR A 1121 5.24 -8.96 9.07
N VAL A 1122 6.51 -9.06 9.48
CA VAL A 1122 7.30 -7.97 10.03
C VAL A 1122 8.63 -7.89 9.30
N ARG A 1123 9.05 -6.68 8.94
CA ARG A 1123 10.33 -6.38 8.30
C ARG A 1123 11.10 -5.38 9.15
N VAL A 1124 12.39 -5.65 9.34
CA VAL A 1124 13.31 -4.71 10.00
C VAL A 1124 13.88 -3.79 8.93
N ASP A 1125 13.75 -2.49 9.13
CA ASP A 1125 14.33 -1.46 8.28
C ASP A 1125 15.71 -1.03 8.78
N GLN A 1126 16.43 -0.27 7.96
CA GLN A 1126 17.71 0.29 8.35
C GLN A 1126 17.51 1.34 9.45
N GLY A 1127 18.18 1.15 10.60
CA GLY A 1127 18.13 2.11 11.68
C GLY A 1127 18.95 3.38 11.43
N TYR A 1128 18.61 4.44 12.16
CA TYR A 1128 19.20 5.77 12.04
C TYR A 1128 19.52 6.39 13.40
N VAL A 1129 20.53 7.26 13.43
CA VAL A 1129 20.93 8.01 14.63
C VAL A 1129 20.07 9.28 14.73
N THR A 1130 19.50 9.54 15.90
CA THR A 1130 18.58 10.68 16.11
C THR A 1130 19.24 11.90 16.75
N ASN A 1131 20.39 11.73 17.43
CA ASN A 1131 21.17 12.82 18.01
C ASN A 1131 22.51 13.04 17.27
N GLN A 1132 23.25 14.09 17.66
CA GLN A 1132 24.55 14.42 17.05
C GLN A 1132 25.64 13.41 17.46
N THR A 1133 26.82 13.47 16.85
CA THR A 1133 27.98 12.68 17.31
C THR A 1133 28.96 13.59 18.07
N PRO A 1134 29.78 13.05 18.99
CA PRO A 1134 30.81 13.83 19.66
C PRO A 1134 31.72 14.58 18.68
N GLU A 1135 32.08 13.95 17.55
CA GLU A 1135 32.93 14.54 16.53
C GLU A 1135 32.26 15.70 15.82
N SER A 1136 30.98 15.56 15.42
CA SER A 1136 30.26 16.65 14.76
C SER A 1136 30.10 17.86 15.68
N MET A 1137 29.92 17.62 16.98
CA MET A 1137 29.86 18.67 17.99
C MET A 1137 31.22 19.37 18.17
N LEU A 1138 32.32 18.61 18.26
CA LEU A 1138 33.66 19.16 18.36
C LEU A 1138 34.07 19.96 17.11
N GLU A 1139 33.66 19.50 15.93
CA GLU A 1139 33.87 20.24 14.67
C GLU A 1139 33.07 21.54 14.63
N ALA A 1140 31.81 21.52 15.11
CA ALA A 1140 30.98 22.72 15.20
C ALA A 1140 31.58 23.75 16.16
N ILE A 1141 32.05 23.32 17.34
CA ILE A 1141 32.74 24.19 18.30
C ILE A 1141 34.01 24.77 17.67
N ALA A 1142 34.84 23.94 17.03
CA ALA A 1142 36.08 24.39 16.40
C ALA A 1142 35.84 25.28 15.17
N ALA A 1143 34.71 25.17 14.48
CA ALA A 1143 34.34 26.08 13.39
C ALA A 1143 33.98 27.47 13.94
N LEU A 1144 33.25 27.51 15.06
CA LEU A 1144 32.85 28.74 15.73
C LEU A 1144 34.04 29.48 16.36
N GLU A 1145 34.97 28.77 17.00
CA GLU A 1145 36.24 29.35 17.49
C GLU A 1145 37.08 29.99 16.36
N ARG A 1146 36.84 29.57 15.11
CA ARG A 1146 37.47 30.15 13.91
C ARG A 1146 36.65 31.29 13.28
N GLY A 1147 35.50 31.65 13.85
CA GLY A 1147 34.62 32.72 13.38
C GLY A 1147 33.78 32.38 12.13
N ASN A 1148 33.53 31.10 11.85
CA ASN A 1148 32.75 30.62 10.69
C ASN A 1148 31.27 30.35 10.99
#